data_AF-A0AAD7HWQ4-F1
#
_entry.id   AF-A0AAD7HWQ4-F1
#
_cell.length_a   1.000
_cell.length_b   1.000
_cell.length_c   1.000
_cell.angle_alpha   90.00
_cell.angle_beta   90.00
_cell.angle_gamma   90.00
#
_symmetry.space_group_name_H-M   'P 1'
#
loop_
_entity.id
_entity.type
_entity.pdbx_description
1 polymer ?
#
loop_
_entity_poly.entity_id
_entity_poly.type
_entity_poly.pdbx_seq_one_letter_code
_entity_poly.pdbx_strand_id
1 'polypeptide(L)'
;MFILPKTTFRDKAAAHPEWTETEILNSGNVQSAPAAESDVTVVGGGIHGLMYAIHARKVHPEADLKISLFEKAPKPQWKIGESTLPHFSQWTISAGLKAEYLLRFFGLHSGLEFYVLDRENPDNYAVFCNNGAPPFLAPGYQLQRSMSELLFTVFAQRLGVNVWHGHAADIQNTVLSQEGDSVPIIRQSDKTEQLVSKSPLVVDGTGRFRQYASKAARVKRFENFNTDAFFAYWEGTSENDVPKELEGFEGGHTNHICFPEGWMYLIRFISWHESPMQNLMDMIHYILDHAELGTPSDEMPSAELAKMFGCKMKFVWSIGYACRDDTVYPADLESYGSSEGERRFNYITKKYKKLSDVMRHFTLLPDYHGPGTTWFSRKQLTYQSEVVSGPGWVTIGDGVGFTNPLLSPGINAGIASTTLAAQNTVAAIKTKTEAERAAVWKQYDDYCAGAVPSLNLMNQFLYLCFLHPLLGPRVGFLWTIVIGHALPKWGLPRTAFTVDLPSFAEFGRHWLWGSQTEDYVKVAEHTIKKLMPLDLNKPVPQAIVDEVIAFSDKLKVEALAAGKYQGFPFRYEGEFRNYGPMLVIIQHKPLESTYSDKSVSACRNGTPRSTIKWHVPPTEFELSKFEIISPNHMSVGTVLAEYVKNREMSCKCATEPVEGMVTLGM
;
A
#
# COMPACT_ATOMS: atom_id res chain seq x y z
N MET A 1 10.13 17.19 -25.88
CA MET A 1 11.53 16.70 -26.00
C MET A 1 11.46 15.20 -26.24
N PHE A 2 12.03 14.66 -27.32
CA PHE A 2 11.84 13.24 -27.67
C PHE A 2 12.89 12.36 -26.98
N ILE A 3 12.49 11.54 -26.00
CA ILE A 3 13.37 10.53 -25.40
C ILE A 3 13.31 9.27 -26.24
N LEU A 4 14.46 8.83 -26.75
CA LEU A 4 14.56 7.57 -27.47
C LEU A 4 14.58 6.39 -26.48
N PRO A 5 13.75 5.35 -26.68
CA PRO A 5 13.80 4.15 -25.85
C PRO A 5 15.14 3.44 -26.06
N LYS A 6 15.79 3.07 -24.95
CA LYS A 6 17.08 2.37 -24.96
C LYS A 6 16.89 0.86 -24.73
N THR A 7 17.88 0.09 -25.14
CA THR A 7 17.95 -1.38 -25.02
C THR A 7 19.08 -1.81 -24.08
N THR A 8 19.59 -0.93 -23.22
CA THR A 8 20.85 -1.10 -22.48
C THR A 8 20.96 -2.43 -21.75
N PHE A 9 19.94 -2.86 -21.03
CA PHE A 9 19.99 -4.11 -20.27
C PHE A 9 19.73 -5.34 -21.15
N ARG A 10 18.94 -5.20 -22.22
CA ARG A 10 18.81 -6.23 -23.26
C ARG A 10 20.13 -6.46 -23.98
N ASP A 11 20.84 -5.40 -24.34
CA ASP A 11 22.13 -5.46 -25.01
C ASP A 11 23.20 -6.09 -24.10
N LYS A 12 23.19 -5.76 -22.79
CA LYS A 12 24.02 -6.43 -21.80
C LYS A 12 23.71 -7.93 -21.71
N ALA A 13 22.44 -8.31 -21.64
CA ALA A 13 22.03 -9.71 -21.59
C ALA A 13 22.44 -10.48 -22.86
N ALA A 14 22.37 -9.83 -24.03
CA ALA A 14 22.82 -10.40 -25.29
C ALA A 14 24.35 -10.52 -25.39
N ALA A 15 25.09 -9.53 -24.88
CA ALA A 15 26.55 -9.51 -24.86
C ALA A 15 27.15 -10.49 -23.83
N HIS A 16 26.40 -10.78 -22.76
CA HIS A 16 26.80 -11.66 -21.66
C HIS A 16 25.76 -12.77 -21.43
N PRO A 17 25.66 -13.77 -22.34
CA PRO A 17 24.70 -14.85 -22.22
C PRO A 17 24.91 -15.73 -20.98
N GLU A 18 26.08 -15.66 -20.35
CA GLU A 18 26.42 -16.32 -19.10
C GLU A 18 25.88 -15.61 -17.85
N TRP A 19 25.49 -14.33 -17.96
CA TRP A 19 24.96 -13.57 -16.83
C TRP A 19 23.54 -14.03 -16.50
N THR A 20 23.28 -14.29 -15.23
CA THR A 20 21.91 -14.50 -14.75
C THR A 20 21.19 -13.16 -14.63
N GLU A 21 19.88 -13.21 -14.36
CA GLU A 21 19.11 -12.01 -14.00
C GLU A 21 19.75 -11.24 -12.84
N THR A 22 20.41 -11.92 -11.89
CA THR A 22 21.09 -11.26 -10.77
C THR A 22 22.26 -10.41 -11.23
N GLU A 23 23.14 -10.93 -12.10
CA GLU A 23 24.25 -10.13 -12.64
C GLU A 23 23.74 -8.96 -13.47
N ILE A 24 22.70 -9.16 -14.29
CA ILE A 24 22.10 -8.08 -15.08
C ILE A 24 21.54 -6.97 -14.19
N LEU A 25 20.80 -7.31 -13.13
CA LEU A 25 20.26 -6.33 -12.18
C LEU A 25 21.36 -5.58 -11.43
N ASN A 26 22.36 -6.32 -10.93
CA ASN A 26 23.48 -5.76 -10.19
C ASN A 26 24.39 -4.90 -11.10
N SER A 27 24.40 -5.14 -12.41
CA SER A 27 25.12 -4.29 -13.38
C SER A 27 24.54 -2.87 -13.51
N GLY A 28 23.38 -2.60 -12.89
CA GLY A 28 22.80 -1.26 -12.75
C GLY A 28 23.43 -0.44 -11.63
N ASN A 29 24.22 -1.06 -10.74
CA ASN A 29 24.94 -0.34 -9.69
C ASN A 29 26.03 0.56 -10.27
N VAL A 30 26.37 1.63 -9.53
CA VAL A 30 27.51 2.50 -9.87
C VAL A 30 28.83 1.74 -9.70
N GLN A 31 28.89 0.83 -8.72
CA GLN A 31 30.05 -0.04 -8.48
C GLN A 31 29.88 -1.41 -9.16
N SER A 32 30.98 -1.95 -9.71
CA SER A 32 31.01 -3.27 -10.35
C SER A 32 31.12 -4.44 -9.37
N ALA A 33 31.52 -4.18 -8.12
CA ALA A 33 31.57 -5.16 -7.04
C ALA A 33 31.13 -4.50 -5.71
N PRO A 34 30.63 -5.28 -4.74
CA PRO A 34 30.25 -4.72 -3.45
C PRO A 34 31.46 -4.13 -2.71
N ALA A 35 31.27 -2.97 -2.06
CA ALA A 35 32.33 -2.33 -1.28
C ALA A 35 32.35 -2.84 0.17
N ALA A 36 33.57 -3.00 0.71
CA ALA A 36 33.76 -3.40 2.10
C ALA A 36 33.43 -2.28 3.10
N GLU A 37 33.51 -1.01 2.69
CA GLU A 37 33.22 0.14 3.54
C GLU A 37 32.07 0.97 2.97
N SER A 38 31.14 1.34 3.84
CA SER A 38 30.00 2.23 3.54
C SER A 38 29.58 2.99 4.80
N ASP A 39 28.84 4.09 4.64
CA ASP A 39 28.27 4.80 5.80
C ASP A 39 27.08 4.02 6.37
N VAL A 40 26.35 3.32 5.50
CA VAL A 40 25.18 2.51 5.89
C VAL A 40 25.13 1.20 5.13
N THR A 41 24.96 0.11 5.87
CA THR A 41 24.64 -1.22 5.34
C THR A 41 23.17 -1.52 5.57
N VAL A 42 22.39 -1.64 4.51
CA VAL A 42 20.97 -2.03 4.58
C VAL A 42 20.84 -3.53 4.29
N VAL A 43 20.22 -4.28 5.20
CA VAL A 43 20.01 -5.72 5.04
C VAL A 43 18.54 -5.98 4.73
N GLY A 44 18.26 -6.37 3.48
CA GLY A 44 16.92 -6.62 2.95
C GLY A 44 16.46 -5.57 1.95
N GLY A 45 16.23 -5.99 0.70
CA GLY A 45 15.72 -5.19 -0.43
C GLY A 45 14.20 -5.28 -0.58
N GLY A 46 13.47 -5.38 0.54
CA GLY A 46 12.03 -5.15 0.54
C GLY A 46 11.69 -3.67 0.33
N ILE A 47 10.41 -3.37 0.13
CA ILE A 47 9.94 -1.99 -0.11
C ILE A 47 10.48 -0.99 0.92
N HIS A 48 10.48 -1.32 2.21
CA HIS A 48 11.00 -0.43 3.27
C HIS A 48 12.52 -0.24 3.22
N GLY A 49 13.31 -1.28 2.92
CA GLY A 49 14.77 -1.15 2.77
C GLY A 49 15.14 -0.24 1.60
N LEU A 50 14.45 -0.39 0.47
CA LEU A 50 14.64 0.47 -0.70
C LEU A 50 14.17 1.91 -0.43
N MET A 51 13.00 2.09 0.19
CA MET A 51 12.48 3.40 0.57
C MET A 51 13.40 4.12 1.56
N TYR A 52 13.97 3.42 2.55
CA TYR A 52 14.97 3.96 3.45
C TYR A 52 16.17 4.48 2.67
N ALA A 53 16.74 3.66 1.78
CA ALA A 53 17.94 4.03 1.03
C ALA A 53 17.70 5.25 0.12
N ILE A 54 16.57 5.27 -0.59
CA ILE A 54 16.13 6.40 -1.42
C ILE A 54 15.94 7.66 -0.56
N HIS A 55 15.20 7.55 0.55
CA HIS A 55 14.89 8.70 1.40
C HIS A 55 16.14 9.26 2.07
N ALA A 56 17.00 8.40 2.65
CA ALA A 56 18.25 8.82 3.29
C ALA A 56 19.18 9.54 2.30
N ARG A 57 19.32 9.00 1.08
CA ARG A 57 20.14 9.61 0.03
C ARG A 57 19.62 10.99 -0.42
N LYS A 58 18.30 11.18 -0.45
CA LYS A 58 17.66 12.40 -0.94
C LYS A 58 17.40 13.45 0.13
N VAL A 59 17.21 13.06 1.39
CA VAL A 59 16.91 13.99 2.48
C VAL A 59 18.18 14.64 3.05
N HIS A 60 19.34 13.98 2.89
CA HIS A 60 20.67 14.48 3.28
C HIS A 60 21.62 14.56 2.07
N PRO A 61 21.29 15.34 1.02
CA PRO A 61 22.12 15.38 -0.20
C PRO A 61 23.55 15.86 0.07
N GLU A 62 23.76 16.74 1.05
CA GLU A 62 25.05 17.31 1.45
C GLU A 62 25.96 16.33 2.19
N ALA A 63 25.40 15.27 2.77
CA ALA A 63 26.17 14.25 3.49
C ALA A 63 26.82 13.24 2.53
N ASP A 64 26.38 13.19 1.27
CA ASP A 64 26.85 12.25 0.24
C ASP A 64 26.97 10.79 0.73
N LEU A 65 25.93 10.34 1.45
CA LEU A 65 25.92 9.03 2.11
C LEU A 65 26.22 7.87 1.14
N LYS A 66 27.23 7.07 1.48
CA LYS A 66 27.55 5.81 0.82
C LYS A 66 26.67 4.71 1.40
N ILE A 67 25.66 4.29 0.65
CA ILE A 67 24.70 3.27 1.07
C ILE A 67 24.90 2.00 0.24
N SER A 68 25.09 0.86 0.91
CA SER A 68 25.09 -0.47 0.30
C SER A 68 23.92 -1.28 0.84
N LEU A 69 23.04 -1.73 -0.06
CA LEU A 69 21.90 -2.58 0.26
C LEU A 69 22.16 -4.00 -0.22
N PHE A 70 21.91 -4.99 0.63
CA PHE A 70 22.07 -6.40 0.31
C PHE A 70 20.74 -7.14 0.41
N GLU A 71 20.29 -7.72 -0.70
CA GLU A 71 19.08 -8.54 -0.79
C GLU A 71 19.46 -10.00 -1.08
N LYS A 72 19.00 -10.91 -0.22
CA LYS A 72 19.27 -12.34 -0.34
C LYS A 72 18.75 -12.92 -1.65
N ALA A 73 17.55 -12.53 -2.07
CA ALA A 73 16.95 -13.06 -3.28
C ALA A 73 17.69 -12.59 -4.54
N PRO A 74 17.82 -13.46 -5.56
CA PRO A 74 18.54 -13.15 -6.80
C PRO A 74 17.90 -12.02 -7.63
N LYS A 75 16.62 -11.75 -7.40
CA LYS A 75 15.83 -10.67 -8.02
C LYS A 75 14.64 -10.34 -7.13
N PRO A 76 13.98 -9.18 -7.31
CA PRO A 76 12.75 -8.84 -6.60
C PRO A 76 11.73 -9.99 -6.66
N GLN A 77 11.41 -10.56 -5.50
CA GLN A 77 10.45 -11.66 -5.36
C GLN A 77 9.04 -11.14 -5.08
N TRP A 78 8.06 -12.00 -5.36
CA TRP A 78 6.69 -11.84 -4.90
C TRP A 78 6.62 -11.57 -3.38
N LYS A 79 5.72 -10.66 -2.99
CA LYS A 79 5.33 -10.39 -1.60
C LYS A 79 3.85 -10.01 -1.58
N ILE A 80 3.14 -10.43 -0.54
CA ILE A 80 1.80 -9.90 -0.23
C ILE A 80 1.89 -8.46 0.32
N GLY A 81 0.80 -7.70 0.22
CA GLY A 81 0.70 -6.29 0.61
C GLY A 81 0.81 -5.41 -0.63
N GLU A 82 -0.31 -5.29 -1.34
CA GLU A 82 -0.40 -4.74 -2.69
C GLU A 82 -1.14 -3.39 -2.71
N SER A 83 -1.95 -3.09 -1.69
CA SER A 83 -2.71 -1.84 -1.63
C SER A 83 -1.93 -0.71 -0.94
N THR A 84 -1.82 0.42 -1.62
CA THR A 84 -1.25 1.66 -1.08
C THR A 84 -2.25 2.81 -1.13
N LEU A 85 -2.02 3.81 -0.28
CA LEU A 85 -2.92 4.93 -0.02
C LEU A 85 -2.28 6.26 -0.45
N PRO A 86 -3.04 7.36 -0.47
CA PRO A 86 -2.50 8.70 -0.76
C PRO A 86 -1.29 9.10 0.11
N HIS A 87 -1.14 8.51 1.30
CA HIS A 87 0.04 8.71 2.14
C HIS A 87 1.34 8.19 1.49
N PHE A 88 1.28 7.02 0.84
CA PHE A 88 2.41 6.49 0.10
C PHE A 88 2.70 7.32 -1.15
N SER A 89 1.66 7.79 -1.85
CA SER A 89 1.88 8.68 -3.01
C SER A 89 2.49 10.02 -2.63
N GLN A 90 2.16 10.56 -1.46
CA GLN A 90 2.82 11.76 -0.95
C GLN A 90 4.32 11.54 -0.89
N TRP A 91 4.78 10.45 -0.27
CA TRP A 91 6.20 10.13 -0.25
C TRP A 91 6.80 9.95 -1.64
N THR A 92 6.14 9.22 -2.54
CA THR A 92 6.69 9.02 -3.89
C THR A 92 6.83 10.35 -4.63
N ILE A 93 5.83 11.23 -4.53
CA ILE A 93 5.89 12.58 -5.12
C ILE A 93 7.03 13.40 -4.51
N SER A 94 7.16 13.42 -3.17
CA SER A 94 8.27 14.09 -2.49
C SER A 94 9.64 13.54 -2.89
N ALA A 95 9.71 12.23 -3.18
CA ALA A 95 10.91 11.56 -3.66
C ALA A 95 11.16 11.77 -5.17
N GLY A 96 10.26 12.44 -5.90
CA GLY A 96 10.40 12.75 -7.33
C GLY A 96 9.71 11.76 -8.29
N LEU A 97 8.91 10.83 -7.77
CA LEU A 97 8.13 9.85 -8.53
C LEU A 97 6.64 10.20 -8.44
N LYS A 98 6.20 11.07 -9.35
CA LYS A 98 4.80 11.49 -9.47
C LYS A 98 3.87 10.38 -9.98
N ALA A 99 2.57 10.59 -9.80
CA ALA A 99 1.51 9.68 -10.17
C ALA A 99 1.54 9.28 -11.65
N GLU A 100 1.78 10.22 -12.57
CA GLU A 100 1.78 9.94 -14.01
C GLU A 100 2.82 8.89 -14.43
N TYR A 101 3.94 8.81 -13.70
CA TYR A 101 5.00 7.82 -13.94
C TYR A 101 4.65 6.47 -13.31
N LEU A 102 4.19 6.48 -12.06
CA LEU A 102 3.90 5.25 -11.31
C LEU A 102 2.67 4.50 -11.84
N LEU A 103 1.67 5.22 -12.36
CA LEU A 103 0.49 4.62 -12.99
C LEU A 103 0.80 3.91 -14.33
N ARG A 104 2.04 4.01 -14.85
CA ARG A 104 2.48 3.16 -15.97
C ARG A 104 2.87 1.75 -15.54
N PHE A 105 3.13 1.53 -14.25
CA PHE A 105 3.54 0.24 -13.69
C PHE A 105 2.49 -0.39 -12.79
N PHE A 106 1.69 0.43 -12.09
CA PHE A 106 0.78 -0.02 -11.04
C PHE A 106 -0.68 0.28 -11.37
N GLY A 107 -1.57 -0.54 -10.82
CA GLY A 107 -3.01 -0.27 -10.92
C GLY A 107 -3.37 0.99 -10.14
N LEU A 108 -4.35 1.74 -10.64
CA LEU A 108 -4.94 2.85 -9.88
C LEU A 108 -5.68 2.31 -8.66
N HIS A 109 -5.48 2.93 -7.49
CA HIS A 109 -6.34 2.74 -6.33
C HIS A 109 -7.17 4.01 -6.12
N SER A 110 -8.46 3.92 -6.45
CA SER A 110 -9.41 5.05 -6.45
C SER A 110 -10.17 5.23 -5.14
N GLY A 111 -9.88 4.44 -4.10
CA GLY A 111 -10.52 4.58 -2.78
C GLY A 111 -10.73 3.24 -2.07
N LEU A 112 -11.52 3.25 -1.02
CA LEU A 112 -11.80 2.09 -0.17
C LEU A 112 -13.31 1.82 -0.15
N GLU A 113 -13.71 0.59 -0.50
CA GLU A 113 -15.10 0.14 -0.43
C GLU A 113 -15.23 -0.99 0.57
N PHE A 114 -16.28 -0.93 1.39
CA PHE A 114 -16.59 -1.89 2.44
C PHE A 114 -18.04 -2.33 2.32
N TYR A 115 -18.23 -3.64 2.34
CA TYR A 115 -19.52 -4.33 2.34
C TYR A 115 -19.61 -5.13 3.62
N VAL A 116 -20.39 -4.68 4.60
CA VAL A 116 -20.54 -5.37 5.89
C VAL A 116 -21.75 -6.28 5.80
N LEU A 117 -21.49 -7.58 5.67
CA LEU A 117 -22.51 -8.60 5.50
C LEU A 117 -23.39 -8.72 6.75
N ASP A 118 -24.68 -8.90 6.54
CA ASP A 118 -25.61 -9.31 7.59
C ASP A 118 -25.61 -10.84 7.67
N ARG A 119 -25.10 -11.39 8.79
CA ARG A 119 -25.01 -12.84 8.97
C ARG A 119 -26.41 -13.46 9.10
N GLU A 120 -27.35 -12.74 9.70
CA GLU A 120 -28.70 -13.22 9.96
C GLU A 120 -29.61 -13.08 8.73
N ASN A 121 -29.29 -12.16 7.80
CA ASN A 121 -30.00 -11.95 6.55
C ASN A 121 -29.04 -12.03 5.34
N PRO A 122 -28.81 -13.23 4.75
CA PRO A 122 -27.72 -13.49 3.80
C PRO A 122 -27.70 -12.66 2.50
N ASP A 123 -28.81 -12.04 2.13
CA ASP A 123 -28.89 -11.15 0.96
C ASP A 123 -28.63 -9.67 1.29
N ASN A 124 -28.64 -9.31 2.58
CA ASN A 124 -28.46 -7.94 3.06
C ASN A 124 -26.99 -7.67 3.43
N TYR A 125 -26.59 -6.41 3.23
CA TYR A 125 -25.31 -5.87 3.67
C TYR A 125 -25.43 -4.36 3.81
N ALA A 126 -24.59 -3.77 4.66
CA ALA A 126 -24.37 -2.33 4.68
C ALA A 126 -23.15 -1.96 3.83
N VAL A 127 -23.12 -0.73 3.33
CA VAL A 127 -22.02 -0.22 2.49
C VAL A 127 -21.37 0.99 3.16
N PHE A 128 -20.05 1.06 3.05
CA PHE A 128 -19.28 2.29 3.22
C PHE A 128 -18.34 2.45 2.03
N CYS A 129 -18.39 3.58 1.35
CA CYS A 129 -17.46 3.91 0.28
C CYS A 129 -16.79 5.26 0.54
N ASN A 130 -15.46 5.26 0.42
CA ASN A 130 -14.59 6.42 0.45
C ASN A 130 -13.87 6.53 -0.89
N ASN A 131 -14.15 7.60 -1.64
CA ASN A 131 -13.42 7.91 -2.85
C ASN A 131 -12.07 8.54 -2.53
N GLY A 132 -11.04 8.08 -3.22
CA GLY A 132 -9.71 8.67 -3.15
C GLY A 132 -9.67 10.08 -3.71
N ALA A 133 -8.55 10.75 -3.50
CA ALA A 133 -8.28 12.02 -4.16
C ALA A 133 -8.26 11.83 -5.69
N PRO A 134 -8.53 12.90 -6.47
CA PRO A 134 -8.30 12.89 -7.91
C PRO A 134 -6.93 12.29 -8.26
N PRO A 135 -6.84 11.37 -9.25
CA PRO A 135 -5.61 10.61 -9.49
C PRO A 135 -4.36 11.42 -9.82
N PHE A 136 -4.53 12.67 -10.31
CA PHE A 136 -3.41 13.58 -10.60
C PHE A 136 -2.88 14.29 -9.35
N LEU A 137 -3.57 14.23 -8.22
CA LEU A 137 -3.17 14.88 -6.97
C LEU A 137 -2.41 13.90 -6.06
N ALA A 138 -3.06 12.81 -5.65
CA ALA A 138 -2.49 11.82 -4.75
C ALA A 138 -3.28 10.50 -4.84
N PRO A 139 -3.08 9.70 -5.91
CA PRO A 139 -3.76 8.41 -6.04
C PRO A 139 -3.18 7.42 -5.03
N GLY A 140 -3.93 6.38 -4.68
CA GLY A 140 -3.27 5.16 -4.21
C GLY A 140 -2.75 4.36 -5.41
N TYR A 141 -1.91 3.36 -5.16
CA TYR A 141 -1.50 2.37 -6.16
C TYR A 141 -1.81 0.95 -5.68
N GLN A 142 -2.26 0.11 -6.62
CA GLN A 142 -2.33 -1.34 -6.48
C GLN A 142 -1.06 -1.94 -7.08
N LEU A 143 -0.11 -2.27 -6.21
CA LEU A 143 1.23 -2.71 -6.54
C LEU A 143 1.26 -4.19 -6.87
N GLN A 144 1.90 -4.54 -7.99
CA GLN A 144 2.66 -5.77 -8.00
C GLN A 144 3.97 -5.49 -7.23
N ARG A 145 4.10 -6.04 -6.02
CA ARG A 145 5.41 -6.19 -5.34
C ARG A 145 6.35 -6.93 -6.29
N SER A 146 7.66 -7.00 -6.18
CA SER A 146 8.51 -7.41 -7.33
C SER A 146 8.61 -6.33 -8.42
N MET A 147 7.52 -5.83 -9.02
CA MET A 147 7.61 -4.64 -9.89
C MET A 147 7.94 -3.39 -9.09
N SER A 148 7.29 -3.15 -7.94
CA SER A 148 7.64 -2.01 -7.07
C SER A 148 9.07 -2.06 -6.55
N GLU A 149 9.52 -3.24 -6.11
CA GLU A 149 10.90 -3.41 -5.66
C GLU A 149 11.90 -3.31 -6.81
N LEU A 150 11.57 -3.75 -8.03
CA LEU A 150 12.43 -3.54 -9.21
C LEU A 150 12.54 -2.05 -9.55
N LEU A 151 11.41 -1.34 -9.61
CA LEU A 151 11.37 0.11 -9.85
C LEU A 151 12.21 0.86 -8.81
N PHE A 152 12.04 0.56 -7.52
CA PHE A 152 12.79 1.23 -6.46
C PHE A 152 14.26 0.79 -6.40
N THR A 153 14.59 -0.43 -6.83
CA THR A 153 15.99 -0.85 -7.02
C THR A 153 16.66 0.02 -8.07
N VAL A 154 16.06 0.11 -9.26
CA VAL A 154 16.59 0.93 -10.36
C VAL A 154 16.65 2.41 -9.96
N PHE A 155 15.63 2.92 -9.27
CA PHE A 155 15.62 4.30 -8.81
C PHE A 155 16.72 4.58 -7.78
N ALA A 156 16.93 3.67 -6.81
CA ALA A 156 18.02 3.78 -5.85
C ALA A 156 19.40 3.73 -6.54
N GLN A 157 19.58 2.86 -7.53
CA GLN A 157 20.80 2.77 -8.34
C GLN A 157 21.11 4.09 -9.06
N ARG A 158 20.11 4.74 -9.67
CA ARG A 158 20.27 6.07 -10.29
C ARG A 158 20.65 7.17 -9.31
N LEU A 159 20.31 7.01 -8.02
CA LEU A 159 20.71 7.92 -6.94
C LEU A 159 22.09 7.59 -6.35
N GLY A 160 22.80 6.60 -6.90
CA GLY A 160 24.13 6.18 -6.46
C GLY A 160 24.13 5.19 -5.29
N VAL A 161 22.98 4.65 -4.91
CA VAL A 161 22.90 3.55 -3.92
C VAL A 161 23.28 2.24 -4.62
N ASN A 162 24.18 1.46 -4.02
CA ASN A 162 24.51 0.14 -4.55
C ASN A 162 23.56 -0.91 -3.97
N VAL A 163 22.76 -1.55 -4.82
CA VAL A 163 21.78 -2.57 -4.43
C VAL A 163 22.22 -3.92 -4.98
N TRP A 164 22.59 -4.84 -4.09
CA TRP A 164 23.15 -6.15 -4.43
C TRP A 164 22.13 -7.25 -4.17
N HIS A 165 21.47 -7.70 -5.22
CA HIS A 165 20.62 -8.90 -5.20
C HIS A 165 21.47 -10.17 -5.23
N GLY A 166 20.95 -11.27 -4.68
CA GLY A 166 21.66 -12.53 -4.54
C GLY A 166 22.76 -12.50 -3.47
N HIS A 167 22.77 -11.50 -2.58
CA HIS A 167 23.77 -11.31 -1.54
C HIS A 167 23.06 -11.23 -0.18
N ALA A 168 23.38 -12.16 0.72
CA ALA A 168 22.77 -12.21 2.05
C ALA A 168 23.78 -11.82 3.12
N ALA A 169 23.35 -11.01 4.09
CA ALA A 169 24.10 -10.87 5.33
C ALA A 169 24.13 -12.22 6.09
N ASP A 170 25.31 -12.65 6.52
CA ASP A 170 25.44 -13.70 7.51
C ASP A 170 25.09 -13.13 8.88
N ILE A 171 23.82 -13.28 9.21
CA ILE A 171 23.26 -12.77 10.46
C ILE A 171 23.97 -13.41 11.66
N GLN A 172 24.36 -14.68 11.60
CA GLN A 172 24.95 -15.39 12.74
C GLN A 172 26.33 -14.83 13.10
N ASN A 173 27.12 -14.50 12.08
CA ASN A 173 28.48 -13.97 12.22
C ASN A 173 28.57 -12.45 12.15
N THR A 174 27.43 -11.75 12.11
CA THR A 174 27.42 -10.29 12.22
C THR A 174 27.82 -9.86 13.65
N VAL A 175 28.76 -8.92 13.74
CA VAL A 175 29.16 -8.25 14.99
C VAL A 175 28.66 -6.81 14.93
N LEU A 176 27.82 -6.42 15.89
CA LEU A 176 27.34 -5.05 16.05
C LEU A 176 27.88 -4.53 17.38
N SER A 177 28.77 -3.55 17.35
CA SER A 177 29.53 -3.12 18.53
C SER A 177 30.06 -1.70 18.42
N GLN A 178 30.53 -1.15 19.54
CA GLN A 178 31.17 0.18 19.57
C GLN A 178 32.52 0.22 18.82
N GLU A 179 33.21 -0.93 18.66
CA GLU A 179 34.53 -1.02 18.05
C GLU A 179 34.48 -1.15 16.51
N GLY A 180 33.27 -1.21 15.95
CA GLY A 180 32.97 -1.30 14.53
C GLY A 180 31.95 -2.39 14.24
N ASP A 181 30.96 -2.07 13.41
CA ASP A 181 29.99 -3.06 12.95
C ASP A 181 30.56 -3.79 11.73
N SER A 182 30.44 -5.12 11.73
CA SER A 182 30.92 -5.98 10.66
C SER A 182 29.84 -6.99 10.26
N VAL A 183 29.42 -6.92 9.00
CA VAL A 183 28.38 -7.76 8.42
C VAL A 183 28.99 -8.59 7.29
N PRO A 184 29.31 -9.88 7.51
CA PRO A 184 29.76 -10.75 6.42
C PRO A 184 28.66 -10.89 5.37
N ILE A 185 29.02 -10.77 4.10
CA ILE A 185 28.09 -10.83 2.96
C ILE A 185 28.38 -12.08 2.13
N ILE A 186 27.39 -12.96 2.03
CA ILE A 186 27.46 -14.25 1.34
C ILE A 186 26.71 -14.19 0.02
N ARG A 187 27.41 -14.46 -1.09
CA ARG A 187 26.76 -14.63 -2.40
C ARG A 187 25.98 -15.94 -2.42
N GLN A 188 24.72 -15.87 -2.83
CA GLN A 188 23.80 -16.99 -2.67
C GLN A 188 23.97 -18.10 -3.71
N SER A 189 24.53 -17.79 -4.88
CA SER A 189 24.72 -18.73 -5.99
C SER A 189 25.80 -19.77 -5.69
N ASP A 190 26.92 -19.36 -5.10
CA ASP A 190 28.10 -20.20 -4.83
C ASP A 190 28.41 -20.35 -3.33
N LYS A 191 27.64 -19.69 -2.46
CA LYS A 191 27.82 -19.68 -0.99
C LYS A 191 29.18 -19.16 -0.53
N THR A 192 29.83 -18.33 -1.36
CA THR A 192 31.09 -17.69 -1.02
C THR A 192 30.86 -16.42 -0.20
N GLU A 193 31.72 -16.19 0.80
CA GLU A 193 31.83 -14.87 1.41
C GLU A 193 32.48 -13.93 0.39
N GLN A 194 31.75 -12.87 0.01
CA GLN A 194 32.23 -11.88 -0.93
C GLN A 194 33.07 -10.82 -0.24
N LEU A 195 32.60 -10.37 0.92
CA LEU A 195 33.28 -9.40 1.76
C LEU A 195 32.70 -9.37 3.16
N VAL A 196 33.38 -8.64 4.04
CA VAL A 196 32.85 -8.19 5.32
C VAL A 196 32.52 -6.71 5.20
N SER A 197 31.23 -6.37 5.25
CA SER A 197 30.75 -5.00 5.13
C SER A 197 30.91 -4.30 6.47
N LYS A 198 31.61 -3.17 6.47
CA LYS A 198 31.85 -2.33 7.64
C LYS A 198 31.13 -1.00 7.45
N SER A 199 30.29 -0.66 8.41
CA SER A 199 29.57 0.61 8.42
C SER A 199 29.34 1.10 9.85
N PRO A 200 29.21 2.41 10.09
CA PRO A 200 28.77 2.94 11.39
C PRO A 200 27.30 2.65 11.74
N LEU A 201 26.50 2.24 10.75
CA LEU A 201 25.08 1.92 10.90
C LEU A 201 24.68 0.73 10.02
N VAL A 202 23.96 -0.22 10.62
CA VAL A 202 23.29 -1.34 9.95
C VAL A 202 21.77 -1.14 10.06
N VAL A 203 21.06 -1.26 8.95
CA VAL A 203 19.60 -1.12 8.90
C VAL A 203 18.97 -2.46 8.60
N ASP A 204 18.21 -2.99 9.58
CA ASP A 204 17.45 -4.23 9.45
C ASP A 204 16.14 -3.97 8.67
N GLY A 205 16.21 -4.15 7.36
CA GLY A 205 15.08 -4.15 6.42
C GLY A 205 14.54 -5.56 6.13
N THR A 206 14.81 -6.55 6.99
CA THR A 206 14.41 -7.96 6.77
C THR A 206 12.92 -8.23 7.05
N GLY A 207 12.17 -7.19 7.41
CA GLY A 207 10.73 -7.26 7.65
C GLY A 207 10.38 -8.23 8.76
N ARG A 208 9.31 -9.03 8.58
CA ARG A 208 8.81 -9.96 9.61
C ARG A 208 9.81 -11.01 10.11
N PHE A 209 10.92 -11.21 9.41
CA PHE A 209 11.97 -12.12 9.86
C PHE A 209 12.76 -11.55 11.05
N ARG A 210 12.78 -10.21 11.21
CA ARG A 210 13.35 -9.52 12.37
C ARG A 210 14.78 -9.99 12.66
N GLN A 211 15.61 -10.15 11.64
CA GLN A 211 16.86 -10.91 11.75
C GLN A 211 17.82 -10.34 12.80
N TYR A 212 17.79 -9.02 13.04
CA TYR A 212 18.57 -8.38 14.11
C TYR A 212 17.71 -8.11 15.35
N ALA A 213 16.50 -7.56 15.19
CA ALA A 213 15.63 -7.25 16.32
C ALA A 213 15.24 -8.50 17.16
N SER A 214 15.14 -9.68 16.55
CA SER A 214 14.86 -10.94 17.25
C SER A 214 16.01 -11.44 18.13
N LYS A 215 17.24 -11.01 17.85
CA LYS A 215 18.40 -11.29 18.72
C LYS A 215 18.41 -10.41 19.96
N ALA A 216 17.90 -9.18 19.84
CA ALA A 216 17.84 -8.23 20.94
C ALA A 216 16.66 -8.50 21.89
N ALA A 217 15.50 -8.87 21.35
CA ALA A 217 14.34 -9.21 22.17
C ALA A 217 13.39 -10.21 21.50
N ARG A 218 12.68 -10.98 22.34
CA ARG A 218 11.60 -11.86 21.89
C ARG A 218 10.50 -11.03 21.23
N VAL A 219 9.77 -11.68 20.35
CA VAL A 219 8.60 -11.06 19.71
C VAL A 219 7.50 -10.87 20.76
N LYS A 220 6.94 -9.66 20.85
CA LYS A 220 5.77 -9.38 21.66
C LYS A 220 4.50 -9.72 20.89
N ARG A 221 3.59 -10.41 21.58
CA ARG A 221 2.21 -10.67 21.13
C ARG A 221 1.24 -9.86 21.98
N PHE A 222 0.05 -9.63 21.45
CA PHE A 222 -0.99 -8.83 22.08
C PHE A 222 -2.08 -9.73 22.64
N GLU A 223 -2.83 -9.21 23.62
CA GLU A 223 -4.00 -9.89 24.19
C GLU A 223 -5.18 -9.93 23.20
N ASN A 224 -6.20 -10.72 23.55
CA ASN A 224 -7.37 -11.05 22.73
C ASN A 224 -7.00 -11.91 21.50
N PHE A 225 -7.82 -11.86 20.45
CA PHE A 225 -7.60 -12.63 19.23
C PHE A 225 -6.43 -12.07 18.41
N ASN A 226 -5.75 -12.96 17.69
CA ASN A 226 -4.90 -12.62 16.56
C ASN A 226 -5.66 -12.90 15.26
N THR A 227 -4.98 -12.77 14.12
CA THR A 227 -5.56 -13.05 12.81
C THR A 227 -4.67 -13.95 11.98
N ASP A 228 -5.32 -14.76 11.15
CA ASP A 228 -4.72 -15.61 10.13
C ASP A 228 -5.20 -15.14 8.75
N ALA A 229 -4.31 -15.10 7.77
CA ALA A 229 -4.62 -14.81 6.38
C ALA A 229 -4.47 -16.03 5.48
N PHE A 230 -5.34 -16.14 4.48
CA PHE A 230 -5.28 -17.17 3.44
C PHE A 230 -5.83 -16.63 2.14
N PHE A 231 -5.10 -16.84 1.05
CA PHE A 231 -5.33 -16.11 -0.19
C PHE A 231 -4.75 -16.81 -1.41
N ALA A 232 -5.20 -16.36 -2.58
CA ALA A 232 -4.76 -16.81 -3.90
C ALA A 232 -4.92 -15.68 -4.94
N TYR A 233 -4.48 -15.97 -6.17
CA TYR A 233 -4.55 -15.06 -7.29
C TYR A 233 -5.54 -15.56 -8.34
N TRP A 234 -6.23 -14.63 -8.98
CA TRP A 234 -7.39 -14.94 -9.81
C TRP A 234 -7.41 -14.11 -11.09
N GLU A 235 -7.97 -14.70 -12.13
CA GLU A 235 -8.40 -14.00 -13.34
C GLU A 235 -9.86 -13.57 -13.20
N GLY A 236 -10.19 -12.33 -13.57
CA GLY A 236 -11.56 -11.83 -13.58
C GLY A 236 -12.29 -12.27 -14.86
N THR A 237 -13.03 -13.38 -14.82
CA THR A 237 -13.72 -13.94 -16.00
C THR A 237 -15.00 -13.19 -16.36
N SER A 238 -15.69 -12.63 -15.36
CA SER A 238 -16.87 -11.77 -15.54
C SER A 238 -16.90 -10.66 -14.48
N GLU A 239 -15.72 -10.07 -14.19
CA GLU A 239 -15.54 -9.05 -13.14
C GLU A 239 -16.48 -7.83 -13.27
N ASN A 240 -16.92 -7.49 -14.50
CA ASN A 240 -17.86 -6.39 -14.74
C ASN A 240 -19.30 -6.69 -14.26
N ASP A 241 -19.59 -7.95 -13.92
CA ASP A 241 -20.89 -8.36 -13.38
C ASP A 241 -20.92 -8.37 -11.85
N VAL A 242 -19.77 -8.21 -11.16
CA VAL A 242 -19.71 -8.12 -9.69
C VAL A 242 -20.62 -7.03 -9.11
N PRO A 243 -20.85 -5.86 -9.76
CA PRO A 243 -21.83 -4.88 -9.29
C PRO A 243 -23.28 -5.38 -9.18
N LYS A 244 -23.62 -6.50 -9.83
CA LYS A 244 -24.92 -7.18 -9.66
C LYS A 244 -25.03 -7.89 -8.30
N GLU A 245 -23.89 -8.29 -7.74
CA GLU A 245 -23.82 -8.97 -6.44
C GLU A 245 -23.64 -7.97 -5.30
N LEU A 246 -22.87 -6.90 -5.56
CA LEU A 246 -22.54 -5.82 -4.63
C LEU A 246 -22.75 -4.46 -5.32
N GLU A 247 -23.88 -3.83 -5.05
CA GLU A 247 -24.21 -2.53 -5.63
C GLU A 247 -23.09 -1.50 -5.42
N GLY A 248 -22.71 -0.82 -6.51
CA GLY A 248 -21.70 0.23 -6.50
C GLY A 248 -20.26 -0.25 -6.41
N PHE A 249 -19.99 -1.56 -6.58
CA PHE A 249 -18.63 -2.11 -6.63
C PHE A 249 -17.83 -1.52 -7.79
N GLU A 250 -16.64 -0.99 -7.50
CA GLU A 250 -15.68 -0.61 -8.53
C GLU A 250 -14.32 -1.30 -8.32
N GLY A 251 -13.84 -1.98 -9.36
CA GLY A 251 -12.57 -2.72 -9.28
C GLY A 251 -11.31 -1.85 -9.16
N GLY A 252 -11.45 -0.52 -9.23
CA GLY A 252 -10.38 0.43 -8.93
C GLY A 252 -10.20 0.69 -7.44
N HIS A 253 -11.16 0.33 -6.58
CA HIS A 253 -11.01 0.43 -5.13
C HIS A 253 -10.28 -0.78 -4.56
N THR A 254 -9.69 -0.61 -3.37
CA THR A 254 -9.48 -1.78 -2.50
C THR A 254 -10.83 -2.14 -1.89
N ASN A 255 -11.35 -3.30 -2.27
CA ASN A 255 -12.66 -3.76 -1.85
C ASN A 255 -12.54 -4.68 -0.64
N HIS A 256 -13.44 -4.49 0.33
CA HIS A 256 -13.48 -5.23 1.59
C HIS A 256 -14.88 -5.81 1.77
N ILE A 257 -15.01 -7.12 1.85
CA ILE A 257 -16.27 -7.76 2.27
C ILE A 257 -16.09 -8.24 3.71
N CYS A 258 -16.72 -7.53 4.64
CA CYS A 258 -16.57 -7.71 6.07
C CYS A 258 -17.68 -8.59 6.65
N PHE A 259 -17.33 -9.46 7.59
CA PHE A 259 -18.24 -10.40 8.26
C PHE A 259 -17.71 -10.70 9.67
N PRO A 260 -18.49 -11.34 10.56
CA PRO A 260 -18.11 -11.50 11.97
C PRO A 260 -16.71 -12.07 12.24
N GLU A 261 -16.28 -13.09 11.48
CA GLU A 261 -14.97 -13.73 11.65
C GLU A 261 -13.81 -12.90 11.07
N GLY A 262 -14.09 -11.90 10.23
CA GLY A 262 -13.05 -11.10 9.58
C GLY A 262 -13.52 -10.45 8.30
N TRP A 263 -12.70 -10.52 7.25
CA TRP A 263 -13.01 -9.87 5.99
C TRP A 263 -12.26 -10.49 4.81
N MET A 264 -12.81 -10.29 3.62
CA MET A 264 -12.21 -10.59 2.32
C MET A 264 -11.69 -9.31 1.69
N TYR A 265 -10.45 -9.30 1.21
CA TYR A 265 -9.94 -8.25 0.33
C TYR A 265 -10.07 -8.67 -1.14
N LEU A 266 -10.34 -7.71 -2.02
CA LEU A 266 -10.17 -7.85 -3.47
C LEU A 266 -9.35 -6.67 -3.99
N ILE A 267 -8.18 -6.97 -4.54
CA ILE A 267 -7.24 -5.99 -5.08
C ILE A 267 -6.92 -6.35 -6.53
N ARG A 268 -7.34 -5.49 -7.46
CA ARG A 268 -7.01 -5.59 -8.89
C ARG A 268 -5.72 -4.85 -9.17
N PHE A 269 -4.72 -5.52 -9.73
CA PHE A 269 -3.43 -4.90 -10.05
C PHE A 269 -2.93 -5.30 -11.44
N ILE A 270 -1.98 -4.52 -11.94
CA ILE A 270 -1.29 -4.80 -13.20
C ILE A 270 -0.15 -5.79 -12.94
N SER A 271 -0.19 -6.92 -13.62
CA SER A 271 0.86 -7.94 -13.59
C SER A 271 1.81 -7.81 -14.77
N TRP A 272 3.10 -7.91 -14.44
CA TRP A 272 4.23 -7.97 -15.34
C TRP A 272 4.95 -9.33 -15.29
N HIS A 273 4.35 -10.33 -14.65
CA HIS A 273 5.00 -11.60 -14.29
C HIS A 273 5.63 -12.35 -15.48
N GLU A 274 5.07 -12.20 -16.69
CA GLU A 274 5.56 -12.87 -17.89
C GLU A 274 6.59 -12.05 -18.69
N SER A 275 7.04 -10.91 -18.16
CA SER A 275 8.03 -10.05 -18.82
C SER A 275 9.46 -10.44 -18.43
N PRO A 276 10.41 -10.49 -19.39
CA PRO A 276 11.84 -10.61 -19.07
C PRO A 276 12.31 -9.42 -18.23
N MET A 277 13.09 -9.66 -17.18
CA MET A 277 13.46 -8.62 -16.23
C MET A 277 14.30 -7.51 -16.88
N GLN A 278 15.22 -7.84 -17.78
CA GLN A 278 16.04 -6.86 -18.50
C GLN A 278 15.19 -5.91 -19.37
N ASN A 279 14.07 -6.38 -19.91
CA ASN A 279 13.13 -5.55 -20.65
C ASN A 279 12.38 -4.59 -19.72
N LEU A 280 11.98 -5.09 -18.53
CA LEU A 280 11.39 -4.24 -17.49
C LEU A 280 12.37 -3.17 -17.02
N MET A 281 13.66 -3.50 -16.86
CA MET A 281 14.69 -2.53 -16.49
C MET A 281 14.83 -1.42 -17.53
N ASP A 282 14.92 -1.76 -18.83
CA ASP A 282 14.93 -0.76 -19.91
C ASP A 282 13.69 0.13 -19.88
N MET A 283 12.50 -0.46 -19.68
CA MET A 283 11.23 0.27 -19.58
C MET A 283 11.21 1.21 -18.36
N ILE A 284 11.71 0.75 -17.21
CA ILE A 284 11.80 1.56 -15.99
C ILE A 284 12.75 2.74 -16.21
N HIS A 285 13.94 2.51 -16.76
CA HIS A 285 14.88 3.58 -17.06
C HIS A 285 14.29 4.62 -18.00
N TYR A 286 13.53 4.18 -19.01
CA TYR A 286 12.85 5.09 -19.93
C TYR A 286 11.83 6.00 -19.23
N ILE A 287 11.00 5.45 -18.33
CA ILE A 287 10.05 6.26 -17.55
C ILE A 287 10.77 7.17 -16.56
N LEU A 288 11.88 6.72 -15.96
CA LEU A 288 12.68 7.56 -15.06
C LEU A 288 13.37 8.70 -15.82
N ASP A 289 13.82 8.49 -17.05
CA ASP A 289 14.34 9.57 -17.91
C ASP A 289 13.23 10.62 -18.18
N HIS A 290 11.98 10.19 -18.41
CA HIS A 290 10.84 11.11 -18.52
C HIS A 290 10.52 11.85 -17.22
N ALA A 291 10.64 11.18 -16.07
CA ALA A 291 10.44 11.77 -14.75
C ALA A 291 11.48 12.85 -14.45
N GLU A 292 12.75 12.62 -14.80
CA GLU A 292 13.83 13.59 -14.66
C GLU A 292 13.62 14.84 -15.53
N LEU A 293 13.07 14.67 -16.73
CA LEU A 293 12.71 15.80 -17.60
C LEU A 293 11.39 16.49 -17.23
N GLY A 294 10.62 15.92 -16.29
CA GLY A 294 9.29 16.43 -15.95
C GLY A 294 8.29 16.34 -17.12
N THR A 295 8.38 15.29 -17.94
CA THR A 295 7.54 15.14 -19.14
C THR A 295 6.05 15.06 -18.75
N PRO A 296 5.15 15.82 -19.41
CA PRO A 296 3.70 15.72 -19.21
C PRO A 296 3.16 14.32 -19.51
N SER A 297 2.08 13.93 -18.81
CA SER A 297 1.50 12.57 -18.94
C SER A 297 1.01 12.22 -20.35
N ASP A 298 0.47 13.19 -21.07
CA ASP A 298 -0.07 13.07 -22.43
C ASP A 298 1.02 12.98 -23.51
N GLU A 299 2.24 13.40 -23.19
CA GLU A 299 3.42 13.26 -24.06
C GLU A 299 4.18 11.93 -23.83
N MET A 300 3.78 11.13 -22.83
CA MET A 300 4.42 9.85 -22.52
C MET A 300 3.63 8.66 -23.07
N PRO A 301 4.31 7.60 -23.56
CA PRO A 301 3.66 6.35 -23.91
C PRO A 301 2.86 5.74 -22.74
N SER A 302 1.70 5.15 -23.08
CA SER A 302 0.84 4.43 -22.13
C SER A 302 0.62 2.98 -22.60
N ALA A 303 -0.44 2.72 -23.36
CA ALA A 303 -0.81 1.39 -23.87
C ALA A 303 0.33 0.68 -24.62
N GLU A 304 1.14 1.46 -25.32
CA GLU A 304 2.20 0.97 -26.19
C GLU A 304 3.46 0.60 -25.43
N LEU A 305 3.61 1.04 -24.16
CA LEU A 305 4.85 0.88 -23.39
C LEU A 305 5.28 -0.58 -23.28
N ALA A 306 4.34 -1.48 -22.98
CA ALA A 306 4.63 -2.91 -22.92
C ALA A 306 5.15 -3.43 -24.27
N LYS A 307 4.53 -3.02 -25.39
CA LYS A 307 4.95 -3.41 -26.74
C LYS A 307 6.33 -2.85 -27.10
N MET A 308 6.60 -1.58 -26.79
CA MET A 308 7.88 -0.91 -27.07
C MET A 308 9.08 -1.65 -26.47
N PHE A 309 8.91 -2.22 -25.27
CA PHE A 309 9.97 -2.93 -24.56
C PHE A 309 9.85 -4.45 -24.65
N GLY A 310 8.85 -4.99 -25.36
CA GLY A 310 8.62 -6.44 -25.44
C GLY A 310 8.23 -7.05 -24.08
N CYS A 311 7.53 -6.29 -23.26
CA CYS A 311 6.97 -6.71 -21.97
C CYS A 311 5.54 -7.22 -22.16
N LYS A 312 5.08 -8.03 -21.21
CA LYS A 312 3.71 -8.56 -21.15
C LYS A 312 3.00 -8.02 -19.92
N MET A 313 1.77 -7.57 -20.14
CA MET A 313 0.95 -6.91 -19.14
C MET A 313 -0.45 -7.52 -19.15
N LYS A 314 -0.98 -7.83 -17.95
CA LYS A 314 -2.38 -8.25 -17.77
C LYS A 314 -2.90 -7.83 -16.40
N PHE A 315 -4.21 -7.70 -16.27
CA PHE A 315 -4.84 -7.51 -14.95
C PHE A 315 -4.97 -8.84 -14.22
N VAL A 316 -4.68 -8.83 -12.92
CA VAL A 316 -4.82 -9.97 -12.01
C VAL A 316 -5.49 -9.47 -10.72
N TRP A 317 -6.26 -10.35 -10.09
CA TRP A 317 -6.86 -10.11 -8.79
C TRP A 317 -6.11 -10.87 -7.70
N SER A 318 -5.73 -10.16 -6.66
CA SER A 318 -5.36 -10.75 -5.36
C SER A 318 -6.63 -10.79 -4.52
N ILE A 319 -7.06 -11.99 -4.14
CA ILE A 319 -8.25 -12.18 -3.31
C ILE A 319 -7.91 -13.09 -2.14
N GLY A 320 -8.27 -12.65 -0.95
CA GLY A 320 -7.90 -13.34 0.27
C GLY A 320 -8.71 -12.93 1.46
N TYR A 321 -8.62 -13.74 2.50
CA TYR A 321 -9.26 -13.49 3.77
C TYR A 321 -8.22 -13.17 4.84
N ALA A 322 -8.63 -12.37 5.81
CA ALA A 322 -7.96 -12.23 7.10
C ALA A 322 -9.00 -12.45 8.21
N CYS A 323 -8.98 -13.63 8.82
CA CYS A 323 -9.94 -14.05 9.84
C CYS A 323 -9.29 -14.10 11.22
N ARG A 324 -10.10 -13.93 12.27
CA ARG A 324 -9.65 -14.11 13.66
C ARG A 324 -9.18 -15.54 13.89
N ASP A 325 -8.14 -15.71 14.69
CA ASP A 325 -7.56 -17.01 15.02
C ASP A 325 -8.45 -17.87 15.93
N ASP A 326 -9.49 -17.28 16.52
CA ASP A 326 -10.56 -17.95 17.26
C ASP A 326 -11.79 -18.31 16.38
N THR A 327 -11.65 -18.23 15.06
CA THR A 327 -12.64 -18.72 14.10
C THR A 327 -12.81 -20.24 14.22
N VAL A 328 -14.05 -20.70 14.44
CA VAL A 328 -14.37 -22.12 14.51
C VAL A 328 -14.57 -22.69 13.11
N TYR A 329 -13.74 -23.68 12.76
CA TYR A 329 -13.85 -24.45 11.52
C TYR A 329 -14.47 -25.84 11.80
N PRO A 330 -15.19 -26.45 10.84
CA PRO A 330 -15.81 -27.75 11.02
C PRO A 330 -14.77 -28.88 11.06
N ALA A 331 -15.13 -30.02 11.66
CA ALA A 331 -14.23 -31.16 11.78
C ALA A 331 -13.83 -31.77 10.42
N ASP A 332 -14.69 -31.66 9.41
CA ASP A 332 -14.52 -32.19 8.06
C ASP A 332 -13.94 -31.15 7.08
N LEU A 333 -13.14 -30.20 7.58
CA LEU A 333 -12.52 -29.13 6.79
C LEU A 333 -11.69 -29.66 5.59
N GLU A 334 -11.24 -30.90 5.63
CA GLU A 334 -10.54 -31.57 4.52
C GLU A 334 -11.39 -31.69 3.25
N SER A 335 -12.72 -31.72 3.37
CA SER A 335 -13.65 -31.75 2.23
C SER A 335 -13.63 -30.47 1.38
N TYR A 336 -12.99 -29.41 1.88
CA TYR A 336 -12.95 -28.09 1.23
C TYR A 336 -11.67 -27.84 0.41
N GLY A 337 -10.72 -28.78 0.37
CA GLY A 337 -9.50 -28.59 -0.42
C GLY A 337 -8.32 -29.46 -0.01
N SER A 338 -7.24 -29.34 -0.78
CA SER A 338 -6.01 -30.10 -0.61
C SER A 338 -5.04 -29.48 0.40
N SER A 339 -4.99 -28.14 0.48
CA SER A 339 -4.10 -27.39 1.38
C SER A 339 -4.88 -26.65 2.46
N GLU A 340 -4.22 -26.29 3.57
CA GLU A 340 -4.87 -25.51 4.63
C GLU A 340 -5.43 -24.17 4.14
N GLY A 341 -4.69 -23.45 3.30
CA GLY A 341 -5.13 -22.17 2.72
C GLY A 341 -6.39 -22.33 1.87
N GLU A 342 -6.39 -23.32 0.98
CA GLU A 342 -7.54 -23.66 0.13
C GLU A 342 -8.77 -24.05 0.95
N ARG A 343 -8.59 -24.94 1.93
CA ARG A 343 -9.68 -25.45 2.77
C ARG A 343 -10.37 -24.31 3.52
N ARG A 344 -9.59 -23.44 4.19
CA ARG A 344 -10.12 -22.30 4.94
C ARG A 344 -10.77 -21.28 4.00
N PHE A 345 -10.15 -20.99 2.85
CA PHE A 345 -10.72 -20.08 1.85
C PHE A 345 -12.08 -20.57 1.37
N ASN A 346 -12.16 -21.81 0.90
CA ASN A 346 -13.38 -22.39 0.36
C ASN A 346 -14.47 -22.54 1.43
N TYR A 347 -14.11 -22.87 2.68
CA TYR A 347 -15.05 -22.92 3.79
C TYR A 347 -15.71 -21.56 4.05
N ILE A 348 -14.91 -20.49 4.22
CA ILE A 348 -15.45 -19.15 4.48
C ILE A 348 -16.27 -18.65 3.27
N THR A 349 -15.78 -18.86 2.04
CA THR A 349 -16.52 -18.50 0.81
C THR A 349 -17.90 -19.17 0.77
N LYS A 350 -17.99 -20.46 1.12
CA LYS A 350 -19.25 -21.22 1.12
C LYS A 350 -20.17 -20.85 2.29
N LYS A 351 -19.61 -20.37 3.41
CA LYS A 351 -20.37 -19.99 4.61
C LYS A 351 -21.28 -18.77 4.35
N TYR A 352 -20.84 -17.82 3.53
CA TYR A 352 -21.59 -16.61 3.22
C TYR A 352 -22.01 -16.57 1.75
N LYS A 353 -23.32 -16.49 1.50
CA LYS A 353 -23.90 -16.47 0.15
C LYS A 353 -23.25 -15.41 -0.74
N LYS A 354 -23.13 -14.16 -0.26
CA LYS A 354 -22.52 -13.06 -1.03
C LYS A 354 -21.06 -13.27 -1.41
N LEU A 355 -20.27 -13.98 -0.59
CA LEU A 355 -18.89 -14.32 -0.94
C LEU A 355 -18.87 -15.33 -2.09
N SER A 356 -19.72 -16.37 -2.04
CA SER A 356 -19.87 -17.32 -3.14
C SER A 356 -20.36 -16.64 -4.42
N ASP A 357 -21.33 -15.73 -4.31
CA ASP A 357 -21.88 -14.99 -5.43
C ASP A 357 -20.77 -14.19 -6.15
N VAL A 358 -19.97 -13.43 -5.40
CA VAL A 358 -18.82 -12.66 -5.92
C VAL A 358 -17.75 -13.58 -6.53
N MET A 359 -17.38 -14.67 -5.86
CA MET A 359 -16.30 -15.55 -6.33
C MET A 359 -16.61 -16.27 -7.64
N ARG A 360 -17.88 -16.38 -8.07
CA ARG A 360 -18.25 -16.94 -9.39
C ARG A 360 -17.74 -16.11 -10.57
N HIS A 361 -17.34 -14.86 -10.34
CA HIS A 361 -16.81 -13.97 -11.37
C HIS A 361 -15.29 -14.11 -11.58
N PHE A 362 -14.65 -15.03 -10.85
CA PHE A 362 -13.20 -15.19 -10.80
C PHE A 362 -12.80 -16.65 -11.02
N THR A 363 -11.69 -16.86 -11.75
CA THR A 363 -11.07 -18.17 -11.95
C THR A 363 -9.69 -18.21 -11.34
N LEU A 364 -9.40 -19.26 -10.56
CA LEU A 364 -8.14 -19.42 -9.84
C LEU A 364 -6.96 -19.54 -10.81
N LEU A 365 -5.87 -18.81 -10.54
CA LEU A 365 -4.61 -18.93 -11.26
C LEU A 365 -3.69 -19.93 -10.53
N PRO A 366 -3.49 -21.15 -11.05
CA PRO A 366 -2.61 -22.13 -10.42
C PRO A 366 -1.15 -21.69 -10.51
N ASP A 367 -0.43 -21.83 -9.40
CA ASP A 367 1.02 -21.61 -9.28
C ASP A 367 1.49 -20.29 -9.92
N TYR A 368 0.70 -19.25 -9.72
CA TYR A 368 0.84 -17.97 -10.40
C TYR A 368 2.22 -17.31 -10.19
N HIS A 369 2.84 -17.48 -9.00
CA HIS A 369 4.19 -16.99 -8.69
C HIS A 369 5.25 -18.10 -8.72
N GLY A 370 4.96 -19.23 -9.38
CA GLY A 370 5.81 -20.43 -9.45
C GLY A 370 5.27 -21.64 -8.67
N PRO A 371 5.93 -22.79 -8.73
CA PRO A 371 5.44 -24.03 -8.12
C PRO A 371 5.12 -23.89 -6.63
N GLY A 372 3.96 -24.38 -6.20
CA GLY A 372 3.52 -24.34 -4.80
C GLY A 372 2.99 -22.98 -4.34
N THR A 373 2.62 -22.10 -5.27
CA THR A 373 2.12 -20.74 -4.99
C THR A 373 0.66 -20.53 -5.35
N THR A 374 -0.07 -21.60 -5.66
CA THR A 374 -1.53 -21.54 -5.88
C THR A 374 -2.26 -20.98 -4.65
N TRP A 375 -1.91 -21.45 -3.46
CA TRP A 375 -2.54 -21.07 -2.21
C TRP A 375 -1.49 -20.64 -1.18
N PHE A 376 -1.80 -19.56 -0.47
CA PHE A 376 -0.98 -19.07 0.63
C PHE A 376 -1.76 -19.08 1.93
N SER A 377 -1.05 -19.30 3.03
CA SER A 377 -1.55 -19.09 4.38
C SER A 377 -0.47 -18.49 5.26
N ARG A 378 -0.86 -17.56 6.15
CA ARG A 378 0.00 -17.00 7.18
C ARG A 378 -0.79 -16.81 8.46
N LYS A 379 -0.27 -17.35 9.55
CA LYS A 379 -0.95 -17.34 10.85
C LYS A 379 -0.34 -16.32 11.79
N GLN A 380 -1.11 -15.90 12.79
CA GLN A 380 -0.63 -15.05 13.88
C GLN A 380 0.03 -13.77 13.36
N LEU A 381 -0.73 -12.98 12.58
CA LEU A 381 -0.21 -11.82 11.86
C LEU A 381 0.32 -10.72 12.79
N THR A 382 -0.36 -10.40 13.89
CA THR A 382 -0.01 -9.27 14.74
C THR A 382 1.20 -9.57 15.63
N TYR A 383 2.23 -8.72 15.59
CA TYR A 383 3.38 -8.76 16.49
C TYR A 383 4.10 -7.41 16.61
N GLN A 384 4.92 -7.27 17.64
CA GLN A 384 5.82 -6.12 17.84
C GLN A 384 7.24 -6.58 18.22
N SER A 385 8.25 -5.86 17.76
CA SER A 385 9.61 -5.91 18.31
C SER A 385 9.71 -5.00 19.53
N GLU A 386 10.15 -5.55 20.66
CA GLU A 386 10.33 -4.75 21.89
C GLU A 386 11.59 -3.88 21.84
N VAL A 387 12.60 -4.30 21.07
CA VAL A 387 13.82 -3.53 20.80
C VAL A 387 13.92 -3.31 19.29
N VAL A 388 13.98 -2.05 18.88
CA VAL A 388 13.96 -1.63 17.46
C VAL A 388 15.22 -0.86 17.04
N SER A 389 16.09 -0.51 17.99
CA SER A 389 17.41 0.04 17.74
C SER A 389 18.39 -0.44 18.81
N GLY A 390 19.68 -0.30 18.53
CA GLY A 390 20.74 -0.63 19.46
C GLY A 390 22.11 -0.15 18.98
N PRO A 391 23.21 -0.57 19.65
CA PRO A 391 24.56 -0.19 19.23
C PRO A 391 24.82 -0.64 17.79
N GLY A 392 24.82 0.33 16.87
CA GLY A 392 25.21 0.11 15.47
C GLY A 392 24.07 -0.30 14.55
N TRP A 393 22.83 -0.40 15.05
CA TRP A 393 21.72 -0.85 14.20
C TRP A 393 20.35 -0.25 14.55
N VAL A 394 19.48 -0.26 13.55
CA VAL A 394 18.05 0.08 13.66
C VAL A 394 17.23 -0.85 12.74
N THR A 395 16.02 -1.25 13.14
CA THR A 395 15.09 -1.98 12.28
C THR A 395 13.98 -1.07 11.78
N ILE A 396 13.44 -1.33 10.59
CA ILE A 396 12.42 -0.51 9.94
C ILE A 396 11.25 -1.36 9.42
N GLY A 397 10.12 -0.72 9.15
CA GLY A 397 8.94 -1.36 8.55
C GLY A 397 8.44 -2.55 9.36
N ASP A 398 8.14 -3.67 8.69
CA ASP A 398 7.68 -4.91 9.34
C ASP A 398 8.65 -5.48 10.39
N GLY A 399 9.92 -5.02 10.43
CA GLY A 399 10.86 -5.38 11.48
C GLY A 399 10.52 -4.75 12.84
N VAL A 400 9.86 -3.57 12.84
CA VAL A 400 9.31 -2.92 14.04
C VAL A 400 8.08 -3.68 14.54
N GLY A 401 7.20 -4.08 13.64
CA GLY A 401 5.97 -4.80 13.96
C GLY A 401 4.99 -4.78 12.79
N PHE A 402 3.95 -5.59 12.91
CA PHE A 402 2.86 -5.65 11.94
C PHE A 402 1.56 -5.98 12.69
N THR A 403 0.42 -5.59 12.12
CA THR A 403 -0.90 -5.90 12.69
C THR A 403 -1.70 -6.75 11.72
N ASN A 404 -2.29 -6.14 10.70
CA ASN A 404 -3.23 -6.77 9.79
C ASN A 404 -3.19 -6.08 8.41
N PRO A 405 -3.58 -6.76 7.31
CA PRO A 405 -3.73 -6.11 6.01
C PRO A 405 -4.82 -5.02 5.95
N LEU A 406 -5.74 -4.95 6.92
CA LEU A 406 -6.88 -4.03 6.91
C LEU A 406 -6.42 -2.58 6.96
N LEU A 407 -6.85 -1.77 5.99
CA LEU A 407 -6.40 -0.38 5.77
C LEU A 407 -4.89 -0.24 5.46
N SER A 408 -4.25 -1.32 5.05
CA SER A 408 -2.89 -1.35 4.51
C SER A 408 -1.79 -0.69 5.40
N PRO A 409 -1.79 -0.83 6.74
CA PRO A 409 -0.82 -0.12 7.60
C PRO A 409 0.63 -0.56 7.37
N GLY A 410 0.87 -1.80 6.92
CA GLY A 410 2.23 -2.34 6.76
C GLY A 410 3.13 -1.49 5.85
N ILE A 411 2.61 -0.97 4.74
CA ILE A 411 3.33 -0.01 3.89
C ILE A 411 3.03 1.42 4.34
N ASN A 412 1.75 1.78 4.45
CA ASN A 412 1.35 3.18 4.56
C ASN A 412 1.63 3.77 5.94
N ALA A 413 1.44 3.04 7.04
CA ALA A 413 1.87 3.49 8.36
C ALA A 413 3.35 3.15 8.62
N GLY A 414 3.80 2.00 8.12
CA GLY A 414 5.18 1.53 8.26
C GLY A 414 6.23 2.48 7.66
N ILE A 415 5.85 3.25 6.63
CA ILE A 415 6.74 4.25 6.00
C ILE A 415 7.30 5.27 6.99
N ALA A 416 6.55 5.61 8.04
CA ALA A 416 6.99 6.58 9.03
C ALA A 416 8.21 6.08 9.81
N SER A 417 8.24 4.78 10.17
CA SER A 417 9.43 4.17 10.77
C SER A 417 10.62 4.17 9.78
N THR A 418 10.35 3.97 8.50
CA THR A 418 11.38 3.94 7.45
C THR A 418 12.00 5.31 7.23
N THR A 419 11.18 6.35 7.10
CA THR A 419 11.65 7.72 6.83
C THR A 419 12.22 8.39 8.06
N LEU A 420 11.68 8.13 9.25
CA LEU A 420 12.24 8.66 10.50
C LEU A 420 13.65 8.09 10.77
N ALA A 421 13.84 6.79 10.49
CA ALA A 421 15.17 6.20 10.58
C ALA A 421 16.15 6.83 9.58
N ALA A 422 15.71 7.06 8.34
CA ALA A 422 16.51 7.73 7.30
C ALA A 422 16.87 9.19 7.67
N GLN A 423 15.96 9.91 8.34
CA GLN A 423 16.24 11.26 8.83
C GLN A 423 17.30 11.27 9.93
N ASN A 424 17.27 10.28 10.83
CA ASN A 424 18.23 10.18 11.94
C ASN A 424 19.61 9.67 11.53
N THR A 425 19.77 9.11 10.32
CA THR A 425 21.01 8.48 9.84
C THR A 425 22.26 9.35 10.04
N VAL A 426 22.27 10.59 9.54
CA VAL A 426 23.45 11.47 9.60
C VAL A 426 23.82 11.80 11.04
N ALA A 427 22.84 12.01 11.91
CA ALA A 427 23.09 12.25 13.32
C ALA A 427 23.66 10.99 13.99
N ALA A 428 23.08 9.83 13.71
CA ALA A 428 23.49 8.55 14.29
C ALA A 428 24.94 8.19 13.94
N ILE A 429 25.36 8.33 12.67
CA ILE A 429 26.73 7.98 12.25
C ILE A 429 27.79 8.96 12.79
N LYS A 430 27.40 10.18 13.20
CA LYS A 430 28.30 11.18 13.79
C LYS A 430 28.51 10.99 15.31
N THR A 431 27.71 10.14 15.94
CA THR A 431 27.85 9.85 17.39
C THR A 431 29.16 9.13 17.69
N LYS A 432 29.76 9.46 18.83
CA LYS A 432 31.03 8.87 19.30
C LYS A 432 30.84 7.94 20.49
N THR A 433 29.73 8.09 21.20
CA THR A 433 29.40 7.28 22.37
C THR A 433 28.03 6.61 22.22
N GLU A 434 27.82 5.52 22.95
CA GLU A 434 26.52 4.84 22.99
C GLU A 434 25.42 5.73 23.58
N ALA A 435 25.75 6.58 24.55
CA ALA A 435 24.79 7.52 25.13
C ALA A 435 24.29 8.54 24.10
N GLU A 436 25.19 9.10 23.27
CA GLU A 436 24.81 9.98 22.17
C GLU A 436 23.95 9.24 21.13
N ARG A 437 24.33 8.00 20.79
CA ARG A 437 23.59 7.16 19.84
C ARG A 437 22.18 6.84 20.35
N ALA A 438 22.05 6.42 21.60
CA ALA A 438 20.77 6.18 22.24
C ALA A 438 19.91 7.46 22.29
N ALA A 439 20.51 8.63 22.51
CA ALA A 439 19.79 9.90 22.49
C ALA A 439 19.21 10.23 21.10
N VAL A 440 19.94 9.96 20.02
CA VAL A 440 19.45 10.11 18.63
C VAL A 440 18.26 9.17 18.36
N TRP A 441 18.35 7.92 18.80
CA TRP A 441 17.32 6.91 18.56
C TRP A 441 16.14 6.97 19.53
N LYS A 442 16.23 7.71 20.64
CA LYS A 442 15.16 7.77 21.64
C LYS A 442 13.79 8.13 21.05
N GLN A 443 13.72 9.18 20.21
CA GLN A 443 12.44 9.58 19.59
C GLN A 443 11.90 8.50 18.64
N TYR A 444 12.80 7.76 17.99
CA TYR A 444 12.45 6.65 17.12
C TYR A 444 11.88 5.48 17.90
N ASP A 445 12.54 5.10 19.00
CA ASP A 445 12.13 4.01 19.88
C ASP A 445 10.77 4.31 20.53
N ASP A 446 10.61 5.53 21.07
CA ASP A 446 9.36 5.98 21.69
C ASP A 446 8.19 5.95 20.69
N TYR A 447 8.43 6.39 19.45
CA TYR A 447 7.42 6.31 18.37
C TYR A 447 7.04 4.85 18.06
N CYS A 448 8.03 3.99 17.82
CA CYS A 448 7.80 2.59 17.46
C CYS A 448 7.11 1.80 18.59
N ALA A 449 7.42 2.12 19.84
CA ALA A 449 6.79 1.53 21.02
C ALA A 449 5.28 1.82 21.07
N GLY A 450 4.86 3.04 20.69
CA GLY A 450 3.45 3.45 20.68
C GLY A 450 2.69 3.13 19.39
N ALA A 451 3.36 3.04 18.25
CA ALA A 451 2.72 2.88 16.94
C ALA A 451 2.04 1.51 16.75
N VAL A 452 2.73 0.41 17.06
CA VAL A 452 2.16 -0.94 16.84
C VAL A 452 0.97 -1.23 17.77
N PRO A 453 1.01 -0.89 19.08
CA PRO A 453 -0.15 -1.04 19.95
C PRO A 453 -1.36 -0.23 19.50
N SER A 454 -1.19 1.01 19.03
CA SER A 454 -2.32 1.82 18.56
C SER A 454 -2.93 1.26 17.27
N LEU A 455 -2.10 0.78 16.35
CA LEU A 455 -2.58 0.08 15.14
C LEU A 455 -3.26 -1.27 15.48
N ASN A 456 -2.84 -1.95 16.54
CA ASN A 456 -3.51 -3.18 17.00
C ASN A 456 -4.86 -2.86 17.65
N LEU A 457 -4.94 -1.80 18.46
CA LEU A 457 -6.22 -1.28 18.98
C LEU A 457 -7.17 -0.99 17.82
N MET A 458 -6.67 -0.36 16.76
CA MET A 458 -7.45 -0.08 15.55
C MET A 458 -7.95 -1.34 14.86
N ASN A 459 -7.09 -2.34 14.73
CA ASN A 459 -7.47 -3.61 14.14
C ASN A 459 -8.58 -4.30 14.95
N GLN A 460 -8.41 -4.44 16.27
CA GLN A 460 -9.41 -5.09 17.12
C GLN A 460 -10.75 -4.34 17.10
N PHE A 461 -10.71 -3.01 17.16
CA PHE A 461 -11.90 -2.15 17.04
C PHE A 461 -12.67 -2.41 15.74
N LEU A 462 -11.99 -2.38 14.59
CA LEU A 462 -12.66 -2.58 13.30
C LEU A 462 -13.23 -3.98 13.14
N TYR A 463 -12.50 -5.03 13.56
CA TYR A 463 -13.00 -6.40 13.52
C TYR A 463 -14.29 -6.58 14.35
N LEU A 464 -14.38 -5.93 15.52
CA LEU A 464 -15.60 -5.95 16.31
C LEU A 464 -16.75 -5.17 15.67
N CYS A 465 -16.44 -4.09 14.93
CA CYS A 465 -17.44 -3.38 14.12
C CYS A 465 -17.96 -4.22 12.92
N PHE A 466 -17.31 -5.33 12.56
CA PHE A 466 -17.81 -6.24 11.51
C PHE A 466 -18.84 -7.24 12.02
N LEU A 467 -19.06 -7.32 13.34
CA LEU A 467 -20.05 -8.22 13.94
C LEU A 467 -21.50 -7.83 13.60
N HIS A 468 -21.75 -6.60 13.14
CA HIS A 468 -23.09 -6.13 12.81
C HIS A 468 -23.06 -5.07 11.69
N PRO A 469 -23.97 -5.12 10.69
CA PRO A 469 -23.95 -4.24 9.51
C PRO A 469 -24.03 -2.75 9.84
N LEU A 470 -24.67 -2.36 10.94
CA LEU A 470 -24.74 -0.94 11.35
C LEU A 470 -23.43 -0.40 11.93
N LEU A 471 -22.60 -1.24 12.55
CA LEU A 471 -21.46 -0.78 13.33
C LEU A 471 -20.28 -0.35 12.45
N GLY A 472 -20.02 -1.05 11.34
CA GLY A 472 -18.96 -0.70 10.40
C GLY A 472 -19.11 0.75 9.90
N PRO A 473 -20.15 1.08 9.11
CA PRO A 473 -20.33 2.43 8.57
C PRO A 473 -20.51 3.52 9.63
N ARG A 474 -21.29 3.30 10.70
CA ARG A 474 -21.66 4.34 11.68
C ARG A 474 -20.63 4.57 12.78
N VAL A 475 -19.75 3.60 13.01
CA VAL A 475 -18.79 3.63 14.13
C VAL A 475 -17.38 3.36 13.61
N GLY A 476 -17.11 2.15 13.13
CA GLY A 476 -15.76 1.71 12.74
C GLY A 476 -15.09 2.61 11.70
N PHE A 477 -15.72 2.74 10.53
CA PHE A 477 -15.19 3.49 9.40
C PHE A 477 -15.27 5.00 9.59
N LEU A 478 -16.28 5.49 10.32
CA LEU A 478 -16.34 6.88 10.74
C LEU A 478 -15.10 7.25 11.56
N TRP A 479 -14.88 6.54 12.67
CA TRP A 479 -13.81 6.89 13.60
C TRP A 479 -12.42 6.54 13.08
N THR A 480 -12.28 5.67 12.09
CA THR A 480 -10.97 5.33 11.53
C THR A 480 -10.67 6.10 10.24
N ILE A 481 -11.53 5.96 9.22
CA ILE A 481 -11.23 6.48 7.88
C ILE A 481 -11.43 7.99 7.81
N VAL A 482 -12.56 8.49 8.33
CA VAL A 482 -12.84 9.94 8.31
C VAL A 482 -11.83 10.68 9.19
N ILE A 483 -11.55 10.17 10.39
CA ILE A 483 -10.58 10.81 11.30
C ILE A 483 -9.18 10.75 10.76
N GLY A 484 -8.72 9.59 10.26
CA GLY A 484 -7.39 9.45 9.67
C GLY A 484 -7.16 10.39 8.47
N HIS A 485 -8.23 10.79 7.77
CA HIS A 485 -8.17 11.82 6.73
C HIS A 485 -8.25 13.25 7.29
N ALA A 486 -8.95 13.43 8.41
CA ALA A 486 -9.28 14.74 8.98
C ALA A 486 -8.51 15.13 10.24
N LEU A 487 -7.36 14.50 10.49
CA LEU A 487 -6.54 14.83 11.65
C LEU A 487 -6.15 16.31 11.67
N PRO A 488 -6.30 17.00 12.82
CA PRO A 488 -5.79 18.35 12.98
C PRO A 488 -4.28 18.37 12.73
N LYS A 489 -3.83 19.21 11.78
CA LYS A 489 -2.42 19.39 11.36
C LYS A 489 -1.79 18.23 10.57
N TRP A 490 -2.20 16.99 10.82
CA TRP A 490 -1.55 15.77 10.30
C TRP A 490 -2.45 14.92 9.40
N GLY A 491 -3.65 15.43 9.06
CA GLY A 491 -4.53 14.75 8.12
C GLY A 491 -3.87 14.69 6.75
N LEU A 492 -4.27 13.74 5.90
CA LEU A 492 -3.76 13.67 4.54
C LEU A 492 -3.91 15.05 3.88
N PRO A 493 -2.80 15.76 3.58
CA PRO A 493 -2.85 17.19 3.38
C PRO A 493 -3.74 17.54 2.21
N ARG A 494 -4.69 18.38 2.58
CA ARG A 494 -5.93 18.57 1.87
C ARG A 494 -5.86 19.87 1.05
N THR A 495 -4.93 20.78 1.39
CA THR A 495 -4.60 22.02 0.65
C THR A 495 -3.14 22.10 0.18
N ALA A 496 -2.33 21.06 0.40
CA ALA A 496 -0.96 20.95 -0.08
C ALA A 496 -0.67 19.47 -0.30
N PHE A 497 -1.07 18.93 -1.46
CA PHE A 497 -1.00 17.49 -1.76
C PHE A 497 0.40 16.88 -1.70
N THR A 498 1.43 17.70 -1.47
CA THR A 498 2.81 17.28 -1.33
C THR A 498 3.35 17.80 0.00
N VAL A 499 3.88 16.89 0.80
CA VAL A 499 4.76 17.22 1.92
C VAL A 499 6.16 17.32 1.32
N ASP A 500 6.96 18.33 1.67
CA ASP A 500 8.35 18.35 1.25
C ASP A 500 9.11 17.14 1.84
N LEU A 501 10.11 16.64 1.12
CA LEU A 501 10.81 15.43 1.54
C LEU A 501 11.41 15.52 2.96
N PRO A 502 12.04 16.64 3.38
CA PRO A 502 12.54 16.80 4.76
C PRO A 502 11.46 16.78 5.84
N SER A 503 10.26 17.31 5.57
CA SER A 503 9.16 17.30 6.55
C SER A 503 8.37 15.99 6.56
N PHE A 504 8.60 15.08 5.60
CA PHE A 504 7.77 13.88 5.43
C PHE A 504 7.78 12.96 6.66
N ALA A 505 8.93 12.68 7.30
CA ALA A 505 8.90 11.75 8.43
C ALA A 505 8.22 12.34 9.68
N GLU A 506 8.35 13.65 9.90
CA GLU A 506 7.60 14.35 10.94
C GLU A 506 6.09 14.24 10.67
N PHE A 507 5.66 14.45 9.42
CA PHE A 507 4.27 14.28 9.06
C PHE A 507 3.80 12.82 9.23
N GLY A 508 4.55 11.86 8.70
CA GLY A 508 4.19 10.43 8.70
C GLY A 508 4.06 9.84 10.10
N ARG A 509 4.93 10.23 11.05
CA ARG A 509 4.90 9.68 12.42
C ARG A 509 3.67 10.10 13.23
N HIS A 510 2.98 11.18 12.84
CA HIS A 510 1.75 11.62 13.51
C HIS A 510 0.46 11.12 12.82
N TRP A 511 0.57 10.45 11.68
CA TRP A 511 -0.61 10.01 10.93
C TRP A 511 -1.26 8.77 11.56
N LEU A 512 -0.64 7.58 11.48
CA LEU A 512 -1.11 6.31 12.08
C LEU A 512 -2.63 6.06 11.97
N TRP A 513 -3.26 6.46 10.86
CA TRP A 513 -4.73 6.43 10.66
C TRP A 513 -5.55 7.16 11.74
N GLY A 514 -4.93 8.02 12.57
CA GLY A 514 -5.58 8.68 13.69
C GLY A 514 -5.80 7.79 14.91
N SER A 515 -5.21 6.59 14.92
CA SER A 515 -5.39 5.57 15.98
C SER A 515 -4.91 6.00 17.38
N GLN A 516 -4.24 7.15 17.49
CA GLN A 516 -3.77 7.73 18.75
C GLN A 516 -4.55 8.98 19.18
N THR A 517 -5.57 9.39 18.42
CA THR A 517 -6.40 10.54 18.84
C THR A 517 -7.27 10.18 20.04
N GLU A 518 -7.43 11.12 20.97
CA GLU A 518 -8.16 10.87 22.22
C GLU A 518 -9.62 10.44 21.98
N ASP A 519 -10.30 11.10 21.04
CA ASP A 519 -11.70 10.80 20.73
C ASP A 519 -11.84 9.38 20.14
N TYR A 520 -10.89 9.00 19.26
CA TYR A 520 -10.82 7.65 18.70
C TYR A 520 -10.63 6.59 19.78
N VAL A 521 -9.63 6.78 20.65
CA VAL A 521 -9.29 5.80 21.69
C VAL A 521 -10.49 5.56 22.60
N LYS A 522 -11.21 6.62 22.99
CA LYS A 522 -12.44 6.50 23.79
C LYS A 522 -13.50 5.64 23.12
N VAL A 523 -13.76 5.84 21.83
CA VAL A 523 -14.74 5.05 21.07
C VAL A 523 -14.28 3.61 20.89
N ALA A 524 -13.01 3.41 20.54
CA ALA A 524 -12.43 2.09 20.34
C ALA A 524 -12.49 1.25 21.62
N GLU A 525 -12.03 1.80 22.74
CA GLU A 525 -12.04 1.12 24.04
C GLU A 525 -13.46 0.83 24.53
N HIS A 526 -14.40 1.77 24.38
CA HIS A 526 -15.80 1.53 24.71
C HIS A 526 -16.40 0.40 23.87
N THR A 527 -16.15 0.43 22.56
CA THR A 527 -16.63 -0.60 21.62
C THR A 527 -16.05 -1.97 21.96
N ILE A 528 -14.74 -2.05 22.20
CA ILE A 528 -14.06 -3.29 22.59
C ILE A 528 -14.63 -3.84 23.89
N LYS A 529 -14.80 -2.99 24.91
CA LYS A 529 -15.39 -3.39 26.20
C LYS A 529 -16.79 -4.00 26.05
N LYS A 530 -17.57 -3.53 25.09
CA LYS A 530 -18.95 -3.98 24.85
C LYS A 530 -19.05 -5.24 23.98
N LEU A 531 -18.18 -5.35 22.97
CA LEU A 531 -18.30 -6.38 21.94
C LEU A 531 -17.33 -7.55 22.12
N MET A 532 -16.13 -7.32 22.68
CA MET A 532 -15.12 -8.38 22.85
C MET A 532 -15.60 -9.57 23.71
N PRO A 533 -16.39 -9.39 24.80
CA PRO A 533 -16.88 -10.52 25.59
C PRO A 533 -17.95 -11.38 24.92
N LEU A 534 -18.48 -10.95 23.77
CA LEU A 534 -19.57 -11.66 23.08
C LEU A 534 -19.04 -12.90 22.36
N ASP A 535 -19.89 -13.93 22.29
CA ASP A 535 -19.62 -15.13 21.51
C ASP A 535 -19.66 -14.81 20.01
N LEU A 536 -18.52 -14.99 19.34
CA LEU A 536 -18.35 -14.71 17.91
C LEU A 536 -19.40 -15.42 17.03
N ASN A 537 -19.88 -16.59 17.45
CA ASN A 537 -20.84 -17.39 16.69
C ASN A 537 -22.31 -17.00 16.92
N LYS A 538 -22.59 -16.00 17.76
CA LYS A 538 -23.95 -15.55 18.09
C LYS A 538 -24.24 -14.13 17.59
N PRO A 539 -25.50 -13.80 17.27
CA PRO A 539 -25.92 -12.43 16.96
C PRO A 539 -25.56 -11.46 18.08
N VAL A 540 -25.14 -10.25 17.71
CA VAL A 540 -24.95 -9.16 18.67
C VAL A 540 -26.33 -8.68 19.14
N PRO A 541 -26.59 -8.62 20.46
CA PRO A 541 -27.84 -8.06 20.96
C PRO A 541 -28.05 -6.61 20.48
N GLN A 542 -29.22 -6.29 19.94
CA GLN A 542 -29.53 -4.96 19.40
C GLN A 542 -29.29 -3.84 20.42
N ALA A 543 -29.60 -4.06 21.70
CA ALA A 543 -29.35 -3.07 22.75
C ALA A 543 -27.86 -2.68 22.89
N ILE A 544 -26.93 -3.61 22.63
CA ILE A 544 -25.48 -3.32 22.63
C ILE A 544 -25.10 -2.53 21.37
N VAL A 545 -25.68 -2.89 20.21
CA VAL A 545 -25.48 -2.14 18.95
C VAL A 545 -25.92 -0.68 19.14
N ASP A 546 -27.11 -0.46 19.71
CA ASP A 546 -27.68 0.86 19.95
C ASP A 546 -26.83 1.66 20.96
N GLU A 547 -26.35 1.02 22.03
CA GLU A 547 -25.47 1.67 23.01
C GLU A 547 -24.16 2.17 22.37
N VAL A 548 -23.48 1.30 21.60
CA VAL A 548 -22.21 1.65 20.94
C VAL A 548 -22.42 2.80 19.94
N ILE A 549 -23.51 2.78 19.17
CA ILE A 549 -23.85 3.86 18.24
C ILE A 549 -24.14 5.16 19.00
N ALA A 550 -24.92 5.11 20.09
CA ALA A 550 -25.24 6.30 20.88
C ALA A 550 -23.97 6.93 21.50
N PHE A 551 -23.05 6.11 21.99
CA PHE A 551 -21.75 6.58 22.51
C PHE A 551 -20.91 7.24 21.42
N SER A 552 -20.80 6.60 20.25
CA SER A 552 -20.12 7.13 19.07
C SER A 552 -20.70 8.47 18.62
N ASP A 553 -22.03 8.56 18.49
CA ASP A 553 -22.71 9.77 18.02
C ASP A 553 -22.55 10.93 19.01
N LYS A 554 -22.57 10.67 20.33
CA LYS A 554 -22.31 11.68 21.35
C LYS A 554 -20.91 12.28 21.20
N LEU A 555 -19.86 11.45 21.13
CA LEU A 555 -18.49 11.94 21.00
C LEU A 555 -18.24 12.64 19.66
N LYS A 556 -18.90 12.20 18.59
CA LYS A 556 -18.82 12.85 17.27
C LYS A 556 -19.34 14.28 17.36
N VAL A 557 -20.49 14.49 17.99
CA VAL A 557 -21.10 15.82 18.17
C VAL A 557 -20.18 16.72 19.01
N GLU A 558 -19.64 16.22 20.10
CA GLU A 558 -18.69 16.96 20.96
C GLU A 558 -17.42 17.36 20.20
N ALA A 559 -16.84 16.43 19.42
CA ALA A 559 -15.63 16.69 18.64
C ALA A 559 -15.87 17.73 17.53
N LEU A 560 -16.98 17.63 16.80
CA LEU A 560 -17.36 18.59 15.77
C LEU A 560 -17.62 19.98 16.37
N ALA A 561 -18.29 20.06 17.52
CA ALA A 561 -18.52 21.32 18.23
C ALA A 561 -17.21 21.97 18.71
N ALA A 562 -16.18 21.16 19.02
CA ALA A 562 -14.84 21.61 19.35
C ALA A 562 -13.99 22.01 18.12
N GLY A 563 -14.57 22.03 16.92
CA GLY A 563 -13.87 22.39 15.69
C GLY A 563 -12.92 21.30 15.15
N LYS A 564 -12.99 20.07 15.66
CA LYS A 564 -12.26 18.92 15.10
C LYS A 564 -12.99 18.39 13.87
N TYR A 565 -12.27 17.69 12.98
CA TYR A 565 -12.84 16.94 11.85
C TYR A 565 -13.81 17.76 10.96
N GLN A 566 -13.39 18.94 10.49
CA GLN A 566 -14.25 19.88 9.75
C GLN A 566 -14.29 19.67 8.22
N GLY A 567 -13.72 18.56 7.70
CA GLY A 567 -13.89 18.19 6.28
C GLY A 567 -13.41 19.20 5.23
N PHE A 568 -12.24 19.82 5.40
CA PHE A 568 -11.72 20.83 4.45
C PHE A 568 -10.46 20.37 3.70
N PRO A 569 -10.33 20.56 2.35
CA PRO A 569 -11.25 21.23 1.42
C PRO A 569 -12.18 20.30 0.63
N PHE A 570 -12.13 18.98 0.83
CA PHE A 570 -13.16 18.10 0.28
C PHE A 570 -14.30 18.00 1.27
N ARG A 571 -15.46 18.57 0.91
CA ARG A 571 -16.69 18.41 1.67
C ARG A 571 -16.97 16.91 1.82
N TYR A 572 -17.35 16.47 3.03
CA TYR A 572 -17.55 15.05 3.34
C TYR A 572 -18.49 14.35 2.37
N GLU A 573 -19.49 15.07 1.86
CA GLU A 573 -20.42 14.58 0.85
C GLU A 573 -19.79 14.35 -0.54
N GLY A 574 -18.63 14.92 -0.86
CA GLY A 574 -17.91 14.62 -2.10
C GLY A 574 -17.03 13.37 -1.98
N GLU A 575 -16.45 13.17 -0.80
CA GLU A 575 -15.49 12.11 -0.48
C GLU A 575 -16.17 10.80 -0.11
N PHE A 576 -17.26 10.85 0.67
CA PHE A 576 -17.93 9.67 1.21
C PHE A 576 -19.32 9.48 0.61
N ARG A 577 -19.60 8.25 0.15
CA ARG A 577 -20.91 7.88 -0.44
C ARG A 577 -22.04 7.89 0.58
N ASN A 578 -21.73 7.64 1.83
CA ASN A 578 -22.72 7.43 2.89
C ASN A 578 -22.85 8.63 3.85
N TYR A 579 -22.17 9.75 3.59
CA TYR A 579 -22.17 10.90 4.48
C TYR A 579 -22.56 12.20 3.77
N GLY A 580 -23.33 13.02 4.46
CA GLY A 580 -23.62 14.41 4.11
C GLY A 580 -22.64 15.39 4.78
N PRO A 581 -22.94 16.69 4.70
CA PRO A 581 -22.23 17.71 5.45
C PRO A 581 -22.20 17.37 6.96
N MET A 582 -21.09 17.68 7.63
CA MET A 582 -20.92 17.46 9.08
C MET A 582 -21.10 16.01 9.55
N LEU A 583 -20.77 15.02 8.70
CA LEU A 583 -20.76 13.59 9.06
C LEU A 583 -22.14 13.05 9.49
N VAL A 584 -23.20 13.62 8.90
CA VAL A 584 -24.55 13.04 8.99
C VAL A 584 -24.62 11.84 8.05
N ILE A 585 -25.00 10.67 8.57
CA ILE A 585 -25.15 9.48 7.73
C ILE A 585 -26.37 9.63 6.81
N ILE A 586 -26.18 9.29 5.54
CA ILE A 586 -27.24 9.22 4.52
C ILE A 586 -27.34 7.76 4.10
N GLN A 587 -28.42 7.08 4.50
CA GLN A 587 -28.60 5.64 4.24
C GLN A 587 -28.62 5.31 2.74
N HIS A 588 -29.28 6.16 1.95
CA HIS A 588 -29.36 6.01 0.50
C HIS A 588 -29.01 7.33 -0.17
N LYS A 589 -27.78 7.41 -0.65
CA LYS A 589 -27.31 8.49 -1.50
C LYS A 589 -27.19 7.92 -2.92
N PRO A 590 -27.76 8.57 -3.97
CA PRO A 590 -27.60 8.09 -5.34
C PRO A 590 -26.12 7.93 -5.69
N LEU A 591 -25.72 6.86 -6.38
CA LEU A 591 -24.32 6.63 -6.79
C LEU A 591 -23.72 7.83 -7.55
N GLU A 592 -24.57 8.56 -8.25
CA GLU A 592 -24.26 9.78 -9.02
C GLU A 592 -24.02 11.04 -8.15
N SER A 593 -23.98 10.94 -6.82
CA SER A 593 -23.88 12.10 -5.92
C SER A 593 -22.51 12.25 -5.27
N THR A 594 -21.58 11.35 -5.58
CA THR A 594 -20.17 11.40 -5.18
C THR A 594 -19.27 11.46 -6.41
N TYR A 595 -17.98 11.80 -6.23
CA TYR A 595 -16.99 11.50 -7.27
C TYR A 595 -17.16 10.02 -7.66
N SER A 596 -17.42 9.75 -8.93
CA SER A 596 -17.30 8.41 -9.48
C SER A 596 -16.33 8.54 -10.63
N ASP A 597 -15.25 7.77 -10.57
CA ASP A 597 -14.48 7.53 -11.76
C ASP A 597 -15.33 6.55 -12.54
N LYS A 598 -16.18 7.06 -13.46
CA LYS A 598 -16.94 6.16 -14.32
C LYS A 598 -15.92 5.22 -14.94
N SER A 599 -16.09 3.95 -14.59
CA SER A 599 -15.22 2.83 -14.93
C SER A 599 -14.47 3.05 -16.23
N VAL A 600 -13.23 2.59 -16.24
CA VAL A 600 -12.57 2.04 -17.43
C VAL A 600 -13.42 0.85 -17.94
N SER A 601 -14.65 1.11 -18.38
CA SER A 601 -15.46 0.19 -19.14
C SER A 601 -14.89 0.22 -20.54
N ALA A 602 -14.23 -0.87 -20.90
CA ALA A 602 -13.53 -1.10 -22.16
C ALA A 602 -12.20 -0.34 -22.31
N CYS A 603 -11.14 -0.91 -21.74
CA CYS A 603 -9.85 -0.94 -22.44
C CYS A 603 -9.22 -2.32 -22.37
N ARG A 604 -9.65 -3.20 -23.30
CA ARG A 604 -8.81 -4.31 -23.76
C ARG A 604 -7.50 -3.82 -24.41
N ASN A 605 -7.36 -2.51 -24.67
CA ASN A 605 -6.27 -1.89 -25.43
C ASN A 605 -5.46 -0.82 -24.64
N GLY A 606 -5.34 -0.94 -23.32
CA GLY A 606 -4.23 -0.32 -22.59
C GLY A 606 -4.25 1.21 -22.36
N THR A 607 -5.35 1.93 -22.58
CA THR A 607 -5.46 3.35 -22.14
C THR A 607 -6.51 3.51 -21.05
N PRO A 608 -6.14 3.95 -19.82
CA PRO A 608 -7.13 4.46 -18.88
C PRO A 608 -7.58 5.84 -19.39
N ARG A 609 -8.77 5.92 -19.99
CA ARG A 609 -9.46 7.20 -20.14
C ARG A 609 -10.43 7.36 -18.97
N SER A 610 -9.96 7.97 -17.88
CA SER A 610 -10.81 8.42 -16.78
C SER A 610 -11.46 9.75 -17.17
N THR A 611 -12.80 9.82 -17.18
CA THR A 611 -13.49 11.11 -17.21
C THR A 611 -13.92 11.41 -15.79
N ILE A 612 -13.23 12.36 -15.14
CA ILE A 612 -13.62 12.82 -13.81
C ILE A 612 -14.93 13.59 -13.94
N LYS A 613 -15.97 13.15 -13.23
CA LYS A 613 -17.23 13.90 -13.11
C LYS A 613 -17.41 14.36 -11.68
N TRP A 614 -17.28 15.68 -11.46
CA TRP A 614 -17.61 16.32 -10.19
C TRP A 614 -19.11 16.54 -10.12
N HIS A 615 -19.79 15.75 -9.30
CA HIS A 615 -21.24 15.89 -9.10
C HIS A 615 -21.59 17.03 -8.13
N VAL A 616 -20.64 17.39 -7.27
CA VAL A 616 -20.66 18.61 -6.45
C VAL A 616 -19.42 19.44 -6.85
N PRO A 617 -19.59 20.57 -7.55
CA PRO A 617 -18.46 21.39 -7.99
C PRO A 617 -17.70 21.98 -6.80
N PRO A 618 -16.36 22.12 -6.88
CA PRO A 618 -15.62 22.91 -5.91
C PRO A 618 -16.09 24.37 -5.93
N THR A 619 -16.16 25.00 -4.76
CA THR A 619 -16.45 26.43 -4.57
C THR A 619 -15.31 27.30 -5.12
N GLU A 620 -15.56 28.58 -5.40
CA GLU A 620 -14.51 29.52 -5.83
C GLU A 620 -13.37 29.63 -4.79
N PHE A 621 -13.70 29.50 -3.51
CA PHE A 621 -12.69 29.46 -2.45
C PHE A 621 -11.81 28.21 -2.53
N GLU A 622 -12.41 27.03 -2.75
CA GLU A 622 -11.66 25.79 -2.97
C GLU A 622 -10.79 25.89 -4.23
N LEU A 623 -11.34 26.42 -5.33
CA LEU A 623 -10.62 26.71 -6.58
C LEU A 623 -9.43 27.65 -6.38
N SER A 624 -9.58 28.71 -5.58
CA SER A 624 -8.49 29.65 -5.27
C SER A 624 -7.30 29.00 -4.54
N LYS A 625 -7.54 27.89 -3.82
CA LYS A 625 -6.47 27.12 -3.19
C LYS A 625 -5.75 26.21 -4.18
N PHE A 626 -6.44 25.69 -5.21
CA PHE A 626 -5.81 24.90 -6.27
C PHE A 626 -4.82 25.72 -7.12
N GLU A 627 -5.12 26.99 -7.39
CA GLU A 627 -4.23 27.88 -8.15
C GLU A 627 -2.86 28.12 -7.48
N ILE A 628 -2.79 28.02 -6.14
CA ILE A 628 -1.57 28.21 -5.36
C ILE A 628 -0.66 26.95 -5.38
N ILE A 629 -1.24 25.76 -5.59
CA ILE A 629 -0.56 24.46 -5.42
C ILE A 629 0.12 24.00 -6.73
N SER A 630 -0.30 24.50 -7.89
CA SER A 630 0.26 24.12 -9.20
C SER A 630 0.79 25.35 -9.97
N PRO A 631 2.03 25.81 -9.71
CA PRO A 631 2.63 26.94 -10.42
C PRO A 631 2.95 26.64 -11.88
N ASN A 632 2.76 25.41 -12.37
CA ASN A 632 2.87 25.11 -13.79
C ASN A 632 1.51 25.30 -14.48
N HIS A 633 1.26 26.54 -14.90
CA HIS A 633 0.01 27.06 -15.45
C HIS A 633 -0.51 26.31 -16.69
N MET A 634 0.29 25.41 -17.29
CA MET A 634 -0.01 24.72 -18.54
C MET A 634 -0.57 23.29 -18.38
N SER A 635 -0.51 22.66 -17.20
CA SER A 635 -0.88 21.23 -17.06
C SER A 635 -2.18 20.93 -16.30
N VAL A 636 -2.62 21.82 -15.40
CA VAL A 636 -3.80 21.54 -14.54
C VAL A 636 -4.68 22.77 -14.30
N GLY A 637 -4.09 23.95 -14.11
CA GLY A 637 -4.85 25.20 -13.85
C GLY A 637 -5.80 25.56 -14.99
N THR A 638 -5.31 25.55 -16.23
CA THR A 638 -6.13 25.86 -17.41
C THR A 638 -7.14 24.75 -17.71
N VAL A 639 -6.78 23.48 -17.53
CA VAL A 639 -7.71 22.35 -17.76
C VAL A 639 -8.88 22.39 -16.77
N LEU A 640 -8.62 22.69 -15.48
CA LEU A 640 -9.69 22.77 -14.48
C LEU A 640 -10.52 24.06 -14.63
N ALA A 641 -9.87 25.18 -14.95
CA ALA A 641 -10.56 26.45 -15.20
C ALA A 641 -11.38 26.44 -16.51
N GLU A 642 -10.89 25.80 -17.58
CA GLU A 642 -11.60 25.61 -18.84
C GLU A 642 -12.68 24.54 -18.74
N TYR A 643 -12.45 23.43 -18.03
CA TYR A 643 -13.47 22.41 -17.75
C TYR A 643 -14.67 22.99 -16.99
N VAL A 644 -14.42 23.89 -16.03
CA VAL A 644 -15.48 24.56 -15.26
C VAL A 644 -16.15 25.69 -16.06
N LYS A 645 -15.40 26.44 -16.88
CA LYS A 645 -15.95 27.50 -17.76
C LYS A 645 -16.75 26.95 -18.94
N ASN A 646 -16.33 25.84 -19.54
CA ASN A 646 -16.93 25.27 -20.75
C ASN A 646 -17.85 24.09 -20.42
N ARG A 647 -18.93 24.37 -19.66
CA ARG A 647 -19.96 23.39 -19.22
C ARG A 647 -20.57 22.52 -20.33
N GLU A 648 -20.30 22.81 -21.60
CA GLU A 648 -20.76 22.05 -22.77
C GLU A 648 -19.60 21.64 -23.69
N MET A 649 -18.74 20.72 -23.26
CA MET A 649 -18.04 19.90 -24.25
C MET A 649 -18.98 18.80 -24.77
N SER A 650 -19.78 19.16 -25.77
CA SER A 650 -20.34 18.18 -26.69
C SER A 650 -19.21 17.66 -27.59
N CYS A 651 -18.61 16.51 -27.26
CA CYS A 651 -17.79 15.77 -28.23
C CYS A 651 -18.74 15.22 -29.30
N LYS A 652 -18.91 16.00 -30.38
CA LYS A 652 -19.36 15.47 -31.67
C LYS A 652 -18.16 14.78 -32.32
N CYS A 653 -17.87 13.59 -31.85
CA CYS A 653 -16.87 12.73 -32.47
C CYS A 653 -17.66 11.79 -33.40
N ALA A 654 -17.44 11.92 -34.71
CA ALA A 654 -18.15 11.17 -35.73
C ALA A 654 -17.97 9.67 -35.50
N THR A 655 -19.08 8.92 -35.54
CA THR A 655 -19.06 7.47 -35.70
C THR A 655 -18.41 7.15 -37.03
N GLU A 656 -17.18 6.63 -37.03
CA GLU A 656 -16.69 5.91 -38.20
C GLU A 656 -17.48 4.59 -38.34
N PRO A 657 -17.87 4.20 -39.56
CA PRO A 657 -18.70 3.02 -39.77
C PRO A 657 -17.92 1.73 -39.49
N VAL A 658 -18.61 0.80 -38.84
CA VAL A 658 -18.19 -0.59 -38.72
C VAL A 658 -18.42 -1.26 -40.08
N GLU A 659 -17.39 -1.34 -40.92
CA GLU A 659 -17.34 -2.24 -42.06
C GLU A 659 -16.40 -3.42 -41.77
N GLY A 660 -16.88 -4.65 -41.96
CA GLY A 660 -16.02 -5.83 -41.99
C GLY A 660 -16.49 -7.09 -41.26
N MET A 661 -17.79 -7.37 -41.13
CA MET A 661 -18.24 -8.76 -40.97
C MET A 661 -18.16 -9.45 -42.33
N VAL A 662 -17.04 -10.15 -42.57
CA VAL A 662 -16.98 -11.14 -43.65
C VAL A 662 -17.74 -12.37 -43.17
N THR A 663 -18.97 -12.50 -43.67
CA THR A 663 -19.66 -13.78 -43.79
C THR A 663 -18.87 -14.70 -44.70
N LEU A 664 -18.49 -15.88 -44.21
CA LEU A 664 -18.29 -17.06 -45.06
C LEU A 664 -19.08 -18.20 -44.43
N GLY A 665 -20.23 -18.49 -45.04
CA GLY A 665 -20.92 -19.76 -44.89
C GLY A 665 -20.36 -20.74 -45.92
N MET A 666 -19.78 -21.82 -45.43
CA MET A 666 -19.97 -23.24 -45.79
C MET A 666 -18.84 -24.04 -45.16
#